data_AF-A0A847EYD7-F1
#
_entry.id   AF-A0A847EYD7-F1
#
_cell.length_a   1.000
_cell.length_b   1.000
_cell.length_c   1.000
_cell.angle_alpha   90.00
_cell.angle_beta   90.00
_cell.angle_gamma   90.00
#
_symmetry.space_group_name_H-M   'P 1'
#
loop_
_entity.id
_entity.type
_entity.pdbx_description
1 polymer ?
#
loop_
_entity_poly.entity_id
_entity_poly.type
_entity_poly.pdbx_seq_one_letter_code
_entity_poly.pdbx_strand_id
1 'polypeptide(L)'
;YPTLPTWPATVVADSLLPTVGASLPYRDNADHYMINEVLSLGKEGKLIADEALLPIGTPSSWTIWTGSTRTDTDGDGIPDAWETANGTNPALNDAMVLASNGYANIENYINSLSKADRQFFLRAPVGFSLAVSTQSTLSLKWFDYTEDETGFMVEVKENGVFKEIARVPAGAQTATLDSLLPATAYTLRAKAYNEAGQSAYTPEITVKTQPEEVPVIDPETFVPDLTWAVESATWDATALLFNNETAAFTPNAKVLFEPLSDITVTVNETLTPGDVVVRDEGNVTLAGTGSLAGTGSLNKGGAGTLTVQTANTYTGATVLSGGTYAFSTLKDGGVPSGLGASQEFAQNWIWKGGTWLYTGPTTTTNRSAKVYADTELNLANSGTTVTLNGRLEGQGSLILNGQGTLNNKQPLGTDGPLVLRGGTYYVEGSALIDSGLGRSPKLVLAGGTYKTKDADDRYGIYRFPIEVEEGTYSTFWVHRNCSINNTISGAGTLEMPTSWLREYIKGDWTGFTGTVVANGIGSSSQFMLNNGTGIPNGVVYAKGNVQVISWATTATMRLGGLSGDAGTFLSGTSKNTTSAKMTWMVGGANTDETFRGVIDNRCSASGYNGTTSIVKEGDGSWRLTGTNVYKGTTQVNNGTLIVNGAHTGTGAMTVAEGATLAGVGSLTGPVTLVGEAYLKAGDTLVNNLGLTFKGGLTLSDRSVTFVPLQKTSPTSRKANKLTILGKATLGGTLRLLLDGITYPLQKGNYFDILGLTGATVSGTFANVVPETPGEGLIWDLSQLYSTGRLYVREEGYVGLNNSINGAPHFISTLANNTLTINLPGSMPHATLSIIDLTGRKQLTCEVTTHGTVDVSCLSKGIYLTQLACNGQTVTERLVKN
;
A
#
# COMPACT_ATOMS: atom_id res chain seq x y z
N TYR A 1 2.03 15.58 57.53
CA TYR A 1 2.49 16.35 56.36
C TYR A 1 2.35 17.83 56.68
N PRO A 2 3.42 18.63 56.53
CA PRO A 2 3.27 20.09 56.61
C PRO A 2 2.18 20.51 55.62
N THR A 3 1.33 21.45 56.02
CA THR A 3 0.41 22.10 55.10
C THR A 3 1.23 22.77 54.01
N LEU A 4 1.13 22.25 52.79
CA LEU A 4 1.78 22.87 51.65
C LEU A 4 1.20 24.27 51.42
N PRO A 5 2.02 25.24 50.99
CA PRO A 5 1.52 26.53 50.54
C PRO A 5 0.44 26.34 49.49
N THR A 6 -0.64 27.13 49.58
CA THR A 6 -1.69 27.16 48.55
C THR A 6 -1.41 28.32 47.61
N TRP A 7 -1.43 28.03 46.31
CA TRP A 7 -1.20 29.03 45.26
C TRP A 7 -2.41 29.12 44.32
N PRO A 8 -2.78 30.32 43.86
CA PRO A 8 -3.70 30.48 42.75
C PRO A 8 -3.22 29.71 41.51
N ALA A 9 -4.14 29.11 40.76
CA ALA A 9 -3.81 28.35 39.54
C ALA A 9 -3.03 29.19 38.51
N THR A 10 -3.19 30.51 38.51
CA THR A 10 -2.50 31.43 37.61
C THR A 10 -1.01 31.61 37.89
N VAL A 11 -0.54 31.26 39.10
CA VAL A 11 0.87 31.42 39.52
C VAL A 11 1.50 30.11 39.97
N VAL A 12 0.73 29.01 39.96
CA VAL A 12 1.18 27.71 40.46
C VAL A 12 2.38 27.18 39.69
N ALA A 13 2.39 27.34 38.36
CA ALA A 13 3.51 26.91 37.52
C ALA A 13 4.79 27.68 37.89
N ASP A 14 4.71 29.00 37.94
CA ASP A 14 5.84 29.87 38.26
C ASP A 14 6.36 29.68 39.70
N SER A 15 5.46 29.33 40.62
CA SER A 15 5.81 29.13 42.04
C SER A 15 6.35 27.73 42.33
N LEU A 16 5.86 26.71 41.61
CA LEU A 16 6.19 25.30 41.86
C LEU A 16 7.36 24.80 41.00
N LEU A 17 7.39 25.12 39.71
CA LEU A 17 8.38 24.58 38.76
C LEU A 17 9.85 24.87 39.16
N PRO A 18 10.18 26.03 39.77
CA PRO A 18 11.55 26.27 40.22
C PRO A 18 12.04 25.30 41.30
N THR A 19 11.13 24.72 42.11
CA THR A 19 11.50 23.94 43.31
C THR A 19 11.03 22.49 43.28
N VAL A 20 10.11 22.11 42.38
CA VAL A 20 9.50 20.78 42.34
C VAL A 20 10.50 19.65 42.04
N GLY A 21 10.36 18.51 42.73
CA GLY A 21 11.23 17.35 42.51
C GLY A 21 12.66 17.56 43.00
N ALA A 22 13.60 16.76 42.49
CA ALA A 22 15.02 16.85 42.84
C ALA A 22 15.67 18.08 42.18
N SER A 23 15.46 19.26 42.79
CA SER A 23 15.90 20.55 42.24
C SER A 23 17.22 21.05 42.82
N LEU A 24 17.72 20.45 43.90
CA LEU A 24 18.93 20.86 44.61
C LEU A 24 20.08 19.84 44.44
N PRO A 25 21.36 20.29 44.39
CA PRO A 25 21.76 21.69 44.32
C PRO A 25 21.41 22.34 42.97
N TYR A 26 21.36 21.55 41.90
CA TYR A 26 20.92 21.93 40.55
C TYR A 26 20.38 20.69 39.83
N ARG A 27 19.30 20.85 39.06
CA ARG A 27 18.68 19.80 38.23
C ARG A 27 19.66 19.17 37.25
N ASP A 28 19.50 17.92 36.86
CA ASP A 28 20.29 17.40 35.73
C ASP A 28 19.73 17.90 34.37
N ASN A 29 20.37 17.50 33.27
CA ASN A 29 19.95 17.96 31.94
C ASN A 29 18.58 17.40 31.50
N ALA A 30 18.20 16.21 31.98
CA ALA A 30 16.93 15.59 31.65
C ALA A 30 15.79 16.26 32.42
N ASP A 31 16.00 16.55 33.70
CA ASP A 31 15.11 17.34 34.55
C ASP A 31 14.90 18.74 33.95
N HIS A 32 15.98 19.41 33.52
CA HIS A 32 15.90 20.75 32.93
C HIS A 32 15.12 20.75 31.61
N TYR A 33 15.35 19.74 30.76
CA TYR A 33 14.56 19.56 29.54
C TYR A 33 13.08 19.37 29.85
N MET A 34 12.73 18.51 30.81
CA MET A 34 11.33 18.25 31.18
C MET A 34 10.65 19.50 31.74
N ILE A 35 11.33 20.27 32.59
CA ILE A 35 10.81 21.54 33.10
C ILE A 35 10.59 22.53 31.95
N ASN A 36 11.52 22.64 31.00
CA ASN A 36 11.37 23.51 29.84
C ASN A 36 10.20 23.10 28.93
N GLU A 37 9.99 21.80 28.70
CA GLU A 37 8.84 21.31 27.93
C GLU A 37 7.52 21.72 28.59
N VAL A 38 7.44 21.60 29.92
CA VAL A 38 6.27 22.04 30.69
C VAL A 38 6.10 23.56 30.61
N LEU A 39 7.19 24.33 30.73
CA LEU A 39 7.18 25.80 30.59
C LEU A 39 6.79 26.25 29.18
N SER A 40 7.07 25.45 28.14
CA SER A 40 6.63 25.73 26.77
C SER A 40 5.11 25.59 26.58
N LEU A 41 4.40 25.03 27.57
CA LEU A 41 2.98 24.68 27.50
C LEU A 41 2.65 23.76 26.32
N GLY A 42 3.58 22.86 25.98
CA GLY A 42 3.45 21.89 24.90
C GLY A 42 3.76 22.42 23.49
N LYS A 43 4.28 23.64 23.35
CA LYS A 43 4.68 24.20 22.04
C LYS A 43 5.98 23.62 21.50
N GLU A 44 6.86 23.18 22.39
CA GLU A 44 8.18 22.63 22.04
C GLU A 44 8.23 21.09 22.19
N GLY A 45 7.12 20.52 22.67
CA GLY A 45 6.90 19.12 23.00
C GLY A 45 7.40 18.12 21.96
N LYS A 46 8.31 17.22 22.37
CA LYS A 46 8.71 16.04 21.59
C LYS A 46 8.35 14.73 22.29
N LEU A 47 8.02 13.71 21.49
CA LEU A 47 7.90 12.34 21.99
C LEU A 47 9.31 11.77 22.19
N ILE A 48 9.72 11.60 23.44
CA ILE A 48 10.96 10.92 23.81
C ILE A 48 10.60 9.50 24.22
N ALA A 49 10.92 8.54 23.35
CA ALA A 49 10.68 7.11 23.61
C ALA A 49 11.84 6.43 24.36
N ASP A 50 13.04 7.02 24.29
CA ASP A 50 14.24 6.55 24.98
C ASP A 50 15.23 7.72 25.18
N GLU A 51 16.23 7.53 26.07
CA GLU A 51 17.22 8.54 26.45
C GLU A 51 18.12 9.00 25.28
N ALA A 52 18.23 8.24 24.19
CA ALA A 52 19.02 8.62 23.01
C ALA A 52 18.32 9.66 22.14
N LEU A 53 17.01 9.81 22.31
CA LEU A 53 16.19 10.79 21.58
C LEU A 53 16.12 12.15 22.30
N LEU A 54 16.73 12.31 23.46
CA LEU A 54 16.90 13.63 24.09
C LEU A 54 17.62 14.57 23.10
N PRO A 55 17.25 15.87 23.00
CA PRO A 55 17.93 16.82 22.10
C PRO A 55 19.43 16.97 22.34
N ILE A 56 19.90 16.55 23.52
CA ILE A 56 21.30 16.53 23.94
C ILE A 56 21.99 15.17 23.71
N GLY A 57 21.25 14.14 23.27
CA GLY A 57 21.68 12.75 23.12
C GLY A 57 21.90 12.01 24.45
N THR A 58 22.28 10.74 24.38
CA THR A 58 22.78 10.00 25.55
C THR A 58 24.28 10.24 25.69
N PRO A 59 24.76 10.87 26.77
CA PRO A 59 26.20 11.00 26.98
C PRO A 59 26.82 9.63 27.27
N SER A 60 28.02 9.37 26.75
CA SER A 60 28.77 8.15 27.05
C SER A 60 29.22 8.06 28.52
N SER A 61 29.21 9.19 29.22
CA SER A 61 29.45 9.30 30.66
C SER A 61 28.76 10.55 31.21
N TRP A 62 27.99 10.41 32.30
CA TRP A 62 27.42 11.53 33.03
C TRP A 62 28.47 12.11 33.98
N THR A 63 29.12 13.20 33.59
CA THR A 63 30.01 13.95 34.50
C THR A 63 29.15 14.85 35.39
N ILE A 64 28.79 14.34 36.56
CA ILE A 64 28.05 15.10 37.57
C ILE A 64 29.05 15.85 38.43
N TRP A 65 28.78 17.14 38.69
CA TRP A 65 29.54 17.88 39.67
C TRP A 65 29.26 17.33 41.07
N THR A 66 30.32 16.85 41.74
CA THR A 66 30.20 16.15 43.03
C THR A 66 30.08 17.08 44.23
N GLY A 67 30.29 18.39 44.04
CA GLY A 67 30.41 19.36 45.13
C GLY A 67 31.56 19.05 46.08
N SER A 68 31.62 19.77 47.19
CA SER A 68 32.37 19.39 48.38
C SER A 68 31.45 18.71 49.40
N THR A 69 31.91 17.60 49.98
CA THR A 69 31.15 16.89 51.01
C THR A 69 31.07 17.75 52.27
N ARG A 70 29.88 17.82 52.87
CA ARG A 70 29.74 18.37 54.23
C ARG A 70 30.27 17.35 55.23
N THR A 71 30.84 17.83 56.34
CA THR A 71 31.25 16.96 57.44
C THR A 71 30.01 16.42 58.14
N ASP A 72 30.00 15.10 58.33
CA ASP A 72 29.02 14.30 59.07
C ASP A 72 29.87 13.30 59.87
N THR A 73 30.03 13.56 61.16
CA THR A 73 31.01 12.92 62.04
C THR A 73 30.59 11.49 62.44
N ASP A 74 29.29 11.21 62.54
CA ASP A 74 28.77 9.89 62.92
C ASP A 74 28.16 9.10 61.75
N GLY A 75 28.02 9.71 60.58
CA GLY A 75 27.58 9.09 59.34
C GLY A 75 26.08 8.80 59.30
N ASP A 76 25.26 9.52 60.05
CA ASP A 76 23.81 9.33 60.09
C ASP A 76 23.04 10.04 58.96
N GLY A 77 23.74 10.84 58.15
CA GLY A 77 23.21 11.56 56.99
C GLY A 77 22.84 13.02 57.29
N ILE A 78 23.06 13.52 58.50
CA ILE A 78 22.87 14.92 58.87
C ILE A 78 24.25 15.60 59.04
N PRO A 79 24.49 16.78 58.44
CA PRO A 79 25.75 17.49 58.64
C PRO A 79 25.91 18.06 60.06
N ASP A 80 27.09 17.92 60.65
CA ASP A 80 27.46 18.41 62.00
C ASP A 80 27.03 19.88 62.24
N ALA A 81 27.17 20.71 61.21
CA ALA A 81 26.83 22.13 61.27
C ALA A 81 25.33 22.37 61.45
N TRP A 82 24.50 21.55 60.80
CA TRP A 82 23.04 21.62 60.95
C TRP A 82 22.63 21.11 62.32
N GLU A 83 23.23 20.01 62.76
CA GLU A 83 22.95 19.39 64.05
C GLU A 83 23.25 20.33 65.21
N THR A 84 24.44 20.95 65.18
CA THR A 84 24.84 21.97 66.14
C THR A 84 23.88 23.15 66.15
N ALA A 85 23.40 23.59 64.98
CA ALA A 85 22.48 24.72 64.86
C ALA A 85 21.05 24.40 65.34
N ASN A 86 20.64 23.13 65.30
CA ASN A 86 19.28 22.68 65.63
C ASN A 86 19.21 21.90 66.97
N GLY A 87 20.34 21.78 67.67
CA GLY A 87 20.41 21.21 69.02
C GLY A 87 20.42 19.67 69.06
N THR A 88 20.80 19.00 67.98
CA THR A 88 21.07 17.54 67.93
C THR A 88 22.57 17.29 68.15
N ASN A 89 23.02 16.03 68.17
CA ASN A 89 24.39 15.69 68.57
C ASN A 89 25.25 15.10 67.43
N PRO A 90 26.23 15.86 66.89
CA PRO A 90 27.10 15.41 65.79
C PRO A 90 27.95 14.16 66.01
N ALA A 91 27.98 13.61 67.22
CA ALA A 91 28.77 12.42 67.55
C ALA A 91 27.90 11.18 67.79
N LEU A 92 26.58 11.27 67.64
CA LEU A 92 25.63 10.20 67.92
C LEU A 92 24.60 10.11 66.79
N ASN A 93 24.54 8.94 66.14
CA ASN A 93 23.52 8.65 65.14
C ASN A 93 22.10 8.82 65.72
N ASP A 94 21.53 9.99 65.52
CA ASP A 94 20.27 10.44 66.10
C ASP A 94 19.27 10.90 65.03
N ALA A 95 19.60 10.72 63.75
CA ALA A 95 18.77 10.98 62.58
C ALA A 95 17.30 10.56 62.74
N MET A 96 17.04 9.41 63.37
CA MET A 96 15.68 8.86 63.56
C MET A 96 14.99 9.28 64.86
N VAL A 97 15.65 10.04 65.74
CA VAL A 97 15.05 10.57 66.97
C VAL A 97 14.00 11.61 66.60
N LEU A 98 12.82 11.48 67.20
CA LEU A 98 11.71 12.40 66.96
C LEU A 98 11.91 13.69 67.76
N ALA A 99 11.91 14.81 67.05
CA ALA A 99 11.86 16.14 67.64
C ALA A 99 10.47 16.42 68.23
N SER A 100 10.35 17.51 68.98
CA SER A 100 9.11 17.93 69.66
C SER A 100 7.94 18.20 68.70
N ASN A 101 8.22 18.42 67.42
CA ASN A 101 7.22 18.60 66.36
C ASN A 101 6.72 17.27 65.76
N GLY A 102 7.21 16.13 66.23
CA GLY A 102 6.82 14.79 65.79
C GLY A 102 7.53 14.27 64.53
N TYR A 103 8.49 15.02 63.99
CA TYR A 103 9.32 14.59 62.85
C TYR A 103 10.70 14.14 63.32
N ALA A 104 11.30 13.18 62.63
CA ALA A 104 12.67 12.75 62.87
C ALA A 104 13.67 13.87 62.56
N ASN A 105 14.83 13.89 63.21
CA ASN A 105 15.88 14.88 62.95
C ASN A 105 16.26 14.94 61.47
N ILE A 106 16.36 13.80 60.79
CA ILE A 106 16.65 13.72 59.35
C ILE A 106 15.53 14.33 58.49
N GLU A 107 14.27 14.19 58.89
CA GLU A 107 13.14 14.80 58.19
C GLU A 107 13.15 16.32 58.37
N ASN A 108 13.50 16.81 59.57
CA ASN A 108 13.66 18.24 59.81
C ASN A 108 14.82 18.83 58.99
N TYR A 109 15.94 18.11 58.89
CA TYR A 109 17.07 18.50 58.05
C TYR A 109 16.67 18.59 56.58
N ILE A 110 16.14 17.50 56.00
CA ILE A 110 15.76 17.45 54.58
C ILE A 110 14.74 18.54 54.24
N ASN A 111 13.76 18.78 55.12
CA ASN A 111 12.74 19.83 54.90
C ASN A 111 13.26 21.26 55.10
N SER A 112 14.43 21.44 55.73
CA SER A 112 15.07 22.75 55.88
C SER A 112 15.90 23.17 54.68
N LEU A 113 16.25 22.23 53.79
CA LEU A 113 17.11 22.49 52.64
C LEU A 113 16.42 23.40 51.62
N SER A 114 17.14 24.45 51.23
CA SER A 114 16.71 25.46 50.27
C SER A 114 17.79 25.75 49.23
N LYS A 115 17.46 26.60 48.24
CA LYS A 115 18.45 27.12 47.27
C LYS A 115 19.61 27.84 47.96
N ALA A 116 19.41 28.44 49.14
CA ALA A 116 20.47 29.11 49.89
C ALA A 116 21.52 28.14 50.45
N ASP A 117 21.14 26.87 50.65
CA ASP A 117 22.02 25.81 51.16
C ASP A 117 22.82 25.13 50.05
N ARG A 118 22.61 25.48 48.78
CA ARG A 118 23.38 24.86 47.69
C ARG A 118 24.79 25.43 47.63
N GLN A 119 25.74 24.59 47.25
CA GLN A 119 27.04 25.09 46.81
C GLN A 119 26.91 25.69 45.41
N PHE A 120 27.60 26.81 45.17
CA PHE A 120 27.56 27.47 43.87
C PHE A 120 28.27 26.63 42.80
N PHE A 121 27.63 26.46 41.63
CA PHE A 121 28.19 25.75 40.48
C PHE A 121 27.69 26.37 39.17
N LEU A 122 28.61 26.97 38.42
CA LEU A 122 28.30 27.56 37.13
C LEU A 122 28.44 26.53 36.01
N ARG A 123 27.33 26.25 35.32
CA ARG A 123 27.23 25.21 34.28
C ARG A 123 27.58 25.73 32.90
N ALA A 124 28.15 24.84 32.08
CA ALA A 124 28.34 25.10 30.67
C ALA A 124 26.99 25.04 29.94
N PRO A 125 26.78 25.86 28.89
CA PRO A 125 25.60 25.69 28.03
C PRO A 125 25.63 24.32 27.35
N VAL A 126 24.47 23.76 27.01
CA VAL A 126 24.36 22.40 26.44
C VAL A 126 23.77 22.42 25.03
N GLY A 127 24.07 21.40 24.22
CA GLY A 127 23.55 21.33 22.84
C GLY A 127 24.13 22.39 21.88
N PHE A 128 25.34 22.88 22.16
CA PHE A 128 26.03 23.87 21.33
C PHE A 128 26.20 23.38 19.89
N SER A 129 25.55 24.06 18.95
CA SER A 129 25.45 23.64 17.55
C SER A 129 25.26 24.82 16.60
N LEU A 130 25.49 24.60 15.30
CA LEU A 130 25.18 25.57 14.25
C LEU A 130 23.67 25.65 14.03
N ALA A 131 23.12 26.87 14.00
CA ALA A 131 21.74 27.13 13.59
C ALA A 131 21.65 27.53 12.11
N VAL A 132 22.42 28.54 11.70
CA VAL A 132 22.43 29.11 10.35
C VAL A 132 23.85 29.47 9.96
N SER A 133 24.18 29.31 8.68
CA SER A 133 25.45 29.74 8.08
C SER A 133 25.14 30.56 6.84
N THR A 134 25.89 31.65 6.66
CA THR A 134 25.93 32.45 5.42
C THR A 134 27.38 32.49 4.92
N GLN A 135 27.66 33.33 3.91
CA GLN A 135 29.01 33.52 3.38
C GLN A 135 29.96 34.16 4.40
N SER A 136 29.42 34.97 5.33
CA SER A 136 30.24 35.75 6.27
C SER A 136 29.73 35.73 7.70
N THR A 137 28.70 34.93 8.00
CA THR A 137 28.14 34.83 9.35
C THR A 137 27.84 33.38 9.75
N LEU A 138 27.95 33.12 11.05
CA LEU A 138 27.52 31.88 11.68
C LEU A 138 26.61 32.22 12.85
N SER A 139 25.35 31.76 12.82
CA SER A 139 24.46 31.81 13.97
C SER A 139 24.50 30.48 14.70
N LEU A 140 24.93 30.51 15.96
CA LEU A 140 25.06 29.36 16.85
C LEU A 140 23.88 29.32 17.81
N LYS A 141 23.55 28.12 18.29
CA LYS A 141 22.49 27.91 19.28
C LYS A 141 22.91 26.91 20.36
N TRP A 142 22.34 27.05 21.55
CA TRP A 142 22.46 26.13 22.67
C TRP A 142 21.21 26.24 23.56
N PHE A 143 21.05 25.29 24.47
CA PHE A 143 20.08 25.41 25.54
C PHE A 143 20.74 26.06 26.75
N ASP A 144 20.04 27.05 27.31
CA ASP A 144 20.47 27.71 28.54
C ASP A 144 19.94 26.95 29.76
N TYR A 145 20.78 26.04 30.26
CA TYR A 145 20.57 25.31 31.51
C TYR A 145 21.52 25.81 32.61
N THR A 146 22.01 27.03 32.46
CA THR A 146 22.88 27.68 33.42
C THR A 146 22.03 28.53 34.37
N GLU A 147 22.40 28.57 35.65
CA GLU A 147 21.79 29.47 36.61
C GLU A 147 22.85 30.46 37.13
N ASP A 148 22.41 31.69 37.39
CA ASP A 148 23.20 32.79 37.97
C ASP A 148 24.41 33.22 37.10
N GLU A 149 24.37 32.98 35.79
CA GLU A 149 25.31 33.53 34.82
C GLU A 149 25.07 35.02 34.57
N THR A 150 26.14 35.75 34.26
CA THR A 150 26.06 37.10 33.67
C THR A 150 25.97 37.03 32.15
N GLY A 151 26.45 35.94 31.55
CA GLY A 151 26.32 35.69 30.13
C GLY A 151 27.18 34.52 29.64
N PHE A 152 27.31 34.42 28.32
CA PHE A 152 28.07 33.37 27.64
C PHE A 152 29.16 33.97 26.75
N MET A 153 30.31 33.31 26.71
CA MET A 153 31.42 33.62 25.80
C MET A 153 31.55 32.51 24.77
N VAL A 154 31.69 32.89 23.50
CA VAL A 154 32.04 31.98 22.40
C VAL A 154 33.48 32.23 22.02
N GLU A 155 34.26 31.15 21.94
CA GLU A 155 35.65 31.18 21.52
C GLU A 155 35.83 30.45 20.19
N VAL A 156 36.70 31.00 19.34
CA VAL A 156 37.16 30.42 18.07
C VAL A 156 38.61 29.98 18.20
N LYS A 157 38.96 28.86 17.58
CA LYS A 157 40.34 28.36 17.52
C LYS A 157 41.08 29.01 16.35
N GLU A 158 42.11 29.78 16.66
CA GLU A 158 43.01 30.40 15.69
C GLU A 158 44.45 29.94 15.97
N ASN A 159 45.13 29.37 14.96
CA ASN A 159 46.51 28.88 15.08
C ASN A 159 46.72 27.94 16.29
N GLY A 160 45.71 27.12 16.60
CA GLY A 160 45.74 26.18 17.73
C GLY A 160 45.35 26.78 19.09
N VAL A 161 45.13 28.09 19.19
CA VAL A 161 44.78 28.79 20.43
C VAL A 161 43.35 29.31 20.36
N PHE A 162 42.57 29.13 21.41
CA PHE A 162 41.21 29.66 21.50
C PHE A 162 41.22 31.14 21.91
N LYS A 163 40.43 31.95 21.21
CA LYS A 163 40.19 33.37 21.51
C LYS A 163 38.71 33.66 21.51
N GLU A 164 38.28 34.57 22.38
CA GLU A 164 36.90 35.05 22.40
C GLU A 164 36.58 35.76 21.07
N ILE A 165 35.46 35.37 20.45
CA ILE A 165 34.93 35.97 19.22
C ILE A 165 33.55 36.60 19.42
N ALA A 166 32.79 36.15 20.43
CA ALA A 166 31.51 36.75 20.78
C ALA A 166 31.18 36.59 22.26
N ARG A 167 30.34 37.50 22.75
CA ARG A 167 29.81 37.50 24.11
C ARG A 167 28.34 37.91 24.07
N VAL A 168 27.50 37.17 24.78
CA VAL A 168 26.05 37.38 24.83
C VAL A 168 25.56 37.43 26.29
N PRO A 169 24.47 38.15 26.58
CA PRO A 169 23.98 38.32 27.95
C PRO A 169 23.42 37.02 28.56
N ALA A 170 23.13 37.04 29.86
CA ALA A 170 22.40 35.98 30.56
C ALA A 170 21.07 35.66 29.86
N GLY A 171 20.63 34.40 29.90
CA GLY A 171 19.43 33.95 29.18
C GLY A 171 19.60 33.75 27.67
N ALA A 172 20.73 34.17 27.07
CA ALA A 172 20.92 34.06 25.63
C ALA A 172 21.11 32.60 25.20
N GLN A 173 20.31 32.16 24.23
CA GLN A 173 20.39 30.81 23.64
C GLN A 173 21.02 30.81 22.24
N THR A 174 21.45 31.97 21.76
CA THR A 174 22.08 32.11 20.45
C THR A 174 23.21 33.14 20.49
N ALA A 175 24.20 32.98 19.60
CA ALA A 175 25.19 34.00 19.27
C ALA A 175 25.38 34.04 17.76
N THR A 176 25.53 35.24 17.20
CA THR A 176 25.93 35.41 15.80
C THR A 176 27.38 35.86 15.76
N LEU A 177 28.16 35.18 14.93
CA LEU A 177 29.52 35.53 14.58
C LEU A 177 29.50 36.15 13.19
N ASP A 178 30.18 37.29 13.04
CA ASP A 178 30.10 38.14 11.85
C ASP A 178 31.49 38.28 11.22
N SER A 179 31.56 38.88 10.03
CA SER A 179 32.83 39.21 9.34
C SER A 179 33.75 38.00 9.13
N LEU A 180 33.16 36.82 8.94
CA LEU A 180 33.87 35.58 8.66
C LEU A 180 34.21 35.49 7.17
N LEU A 181 35.25 34.73 6.85
CA LEU A 181 35.64 34.47 5.47
C LEU A 181 34.71 33.42 4.86
N PRO A 182 34.32 33.55 3.57
CA PRO A 182 33.56 32.52 2.87
C PRO A 182 34.30 31.18 2.81
N ALA A 183 33.52 30.09 2.70
CA ALA A 183 34.01 28.71 2.58
C ALA A 183 35.04 28.27 3.65
N THR A 184 35.06 28.91 4.81
CA THR A 184 36.10 28.75 5.83
C THR A 184 35.58 27.99 7.03
N ALA A 185 36.34 26.99 7.48
CA ALA A 185 36.00 26.19 8.65
C ALA A 185 36.47 26.89 9.94
N TYR A 186 35.60 26.91 10.95
CA TYR A 186 35.82 27.50 12.26
C TYR A 186 35.56 26.46 13.34
N THR A 187 36.55 26.22 14.20
CA THR A 187 36.38 25.38 15.41
C THR A 187 36.00 26.28 16.58
N LEU A 188 34.87 26.00 17.20
CA LEU A 188 34.19 26.85 18.18
C LEU A 188 33.88 26.09 19.47
N ARG A 189 33.85 26.81 20.59
CA ARG A 189 33.33 26.33 21.88
C ARG A 189 32.71 27.48 22.67
N ALA A 190 31.83 27.19 23.63
CA ALA A 190 31.23 28.20 24.49
C ALA A 190 31.41 27.89 25.98
N LYS A 191 31.25 28.90 26.84
CA LYS A 191 31.19 28.78 28.31
C LYS A 191 30.29 29.86 28.89
N ALA A 192 29.73 29.62 30.06
CA ALA A 192 29.07 30.64 30.87
C ALA A 192 30.08 31.35 31.78
N TYR A 193 29.77 32.58 32.20
CA TYR A 193 30.57 33.33 33.15
C TYR A 193 29.71 34.20 34.08
N ASN A 194 30.24 34.50 35.26
CA ASN A 194 29.74 35.55 36.15
C ASN A 194 30.89 36.16 36.96
N GLU A 195 30.59 36.97 37.97
CA GLU A 195 31.62 37.58 38.85
C GLU A 195 32.40 36.55 39.67
N ALA A 196 31.78 35.41 40.01
CA ALA A 196 32.40 34.36 40.82
C ALA A 196 33.32 33.43 40.02
N GLY A 197 33.19 33.38 38.69
CA GLY A 197 34.06 32.57 37.84
C GLY A 197 33.47 32.20 36.48
N GLN A 198 33.96 31.10 35.92
CA GLN A 198 33.60 30.59 34.59
C GLN A 198 33.21 29.12 34.68
N SER A 199 32.31 28.68 33.80
CA SER A 199 31.96 27.27 33.67
C SER A 199 33.06 26.47 32.95
N ALA A 200 32.90 25.15 32.91
CA ALA A 200 33.56 24.33 31.88
C ALA A 200 33.14 24.79 30.46
N TYR A 201 33.92 24.38 29.45
CA TYR A 201 33.54 24.61 28.06
C TYR A 201 32.55 23.55 27.56
N THR A 202 31.75 23.93 26.57
CA THR A 202 31.05 22.97 25.71
C THR A 202 32.03 22.09 24.94
N PRO A 203 31.58 20.95 24.40
CA PRO A 203 32.32 20.25 23.35
C PRO A 203 32.67 21.21 22.19
N GLU A 204 33.83 20.98 21.57
CA GLU A 204 34.24 21.72 20.37
C GLU A 204 33.36 21.31 19.18
N ILE A 205 32.89 22.28 18.40
CA ILE A 205 32.24 22.03 17.10
C ILE A 205 33.08 22.64 15.99
N THR A 206 33.11 22.00 14.83
CA THR A 206 33.71 22.59 13.62
C THR A 206 32.62 22.83 12.59
N VAL A 207 32.46 24.08 12.18
CA VAL A 207 31.39 24.56 11.29
C VAL A 207 31.99 25.40 10.17
N LYS A 208 31.28 25.56 9.05
CA LYS A 208 31.82 26.23 7.86
C LYS A 208 30.87 27.31 7.35
N THR A 209 31.41 28.45 6.97
CA THR A 209 30.69 29.48 6.21
C THR A 209 30.41 28.98 4.79
N GLN A 210 29.34 29.49 4.19
CA GLN A 210 29.02 29.20 2.79
C GLN A 210 30.07 29.84 1.85
N PRO A 211 30.30 29.31 0.64
CA PRO A 211 31.15 29.94 -0.36
C PRO A 211 30.45 31.19 -0.90
N GLU A 212 31.18 32.02 -1.64
CA GLU A 212 30.53 33.09 -2.41
C GLU A 212 29.49 32.48 -3.36
N GLU A 213 28.32 33.10 -3.42
CA GLU A 213 27.30 32.69 -4.39
C GLU A 213 27.81 33.00 -5.80
N VAL A 214 27.87 31.97 -6.64
CA VAL A 214 28.14 32.15 -8.07
C VAL A 214 26.82 32.61 -8.71
N PRO A 215 26.79 33.76 -9.41
CA PRO A 215 25.61 34.19 -10.14
C PRO A 215 25.15 33.08 -11.07
N VAL A 216 23.86 32.74 -11.01
CA VAL A 216 23.27 31.75 -11.92
C VAL A 216 23.32 32.32 -13.34
N ILE A 217 24.15 31.72 -14.19
CA ILE A 217 24.23 32.10 -15.60
C ILE A 217 22.99 31.59 -16.32
N ASP A 218 22.37 32.48 -17.09
CA ASP A 218 21.36 32.13 -18.07
C ASP A 218 22.08 31.79 -19.39
N PRO A 219 22.04 30.52 -19.85
CA PRO A 219 22.67 30.12 -21.10
C PRO A 219 22.16 30.90 -22.33
N GLU A 220 20.93 31.40 -22.31
CA GLU A 220 20.32 32.11 -23.45
C GLU A 220 20.89 33.53 -23.60
N THR A 221 21.14 34.21 -22.49
CA THR A 221 21.66 35.59 -22.48
C THR A 221 23.16 35.68 -22.28
N PHE A 222 23.87 34.54 -22.36
CA PHE A 222 25.31 34.49 -22.14
C PHE A 222 26.07 35.23 -23.24
N VAL A 223 27.03 36.07 -22.83
CA VAL A 223 27.92 36.80 -23.74
C VAL A 223 29.33 36.22 -23.62
N PRO A 224 29.81 35.46 -24.62
CA PRO A 224 31.14 34.85 -24.60
C PRO A 224 32.24 35.82 -25.05
N ASP A 225 33.46 35.56 -24.58
CA ASP A 225 34.68 36.10 -25.16
C ASP A 225 35.14 35.23 -26.35
N LEU A 226 34.92 33.92 -26.24
CA LEU A 226 35.35 32.89 -27.18
C LEU A 226 34.20 31.94 -27.50
N THR A 227 33.84 31.81 -28.78
CA THR A 227 32.83 30.84 -29.25
C THR A 227 33.53 29.74 -30.04
N TRP A 228 33.31 28.48 -29.67
CA TRP A 228 33.90 27.32 -30.37
C TRP A 228 33.43 27.29 -31.82
N ALA A 229 34.37 27.22 -32.77
CA ALA A 229 34.08 27.46 -34.18
C ALA A 229 34.46 26.29 -35.11
N VAL A 230 34.88 25.16 -34.55
CA VAL A 230 35.33 23.97 -35.31
C VAL A 230 34.48 22.75 -34.96
N GLU A 231 34.65 21.66 -35.72
CA GLU A 231 34.08 20.35 -35.38
C GLU A 231 34.77 19.75 -34.12
N SER A 232 35.17 18.48 -34.18
CA SER A 232 35.90 17.83 -33.09
C SER A 232 37.39 18.17 -33.14
N ALA A 233 37.94 18.68 -32.04
CA ALA A 233 39.35 19.05 -31.94
C ALA A 233 39.89 18.94 -30.50
N THR A 234 41.22 19.03 -30.37
CA THR A 234 41.88 19.19 -29.06
C THR A 234 41.79 20.65 -28.66
N TRP A 235 41.25 20.94 -27.47
CA TRP A 235 41.30 22.27 -26.89
C TRP A 235 42.65 22.46 -26.19
N ASP A 236 43.47 23.35 -26.76
CA ASP A 236 44.76 23.78 -26.21
C ASP A 236 44.93 25.31 -26.26
N ALA A 237 45.97 25.81 -25.60
CA ALA A 237 46.24 27.25 -25.52
C ALA A 237 46.74 27.91 -26.83
N THR A 238 47.03 27.14 -27.89
CA THR A 238 47.75 27.60 -29.08
C THR A 238 46.93 27.56 -30.37
N ALA A 239 46.04 26.59 -30.51
CA ALA A 239 45.24 26.39 -31.72
C ALA A 239 44.15 27.48 -31.86
N LEU A 240 43.94 27.94 -33.10
CA LEU A 240 42.90 28.92 -33.43
C LEU A 240 41.54 28.22 -33.59
N LEU A 241 40.90 27.89 -32.46
CA LEU A 241 39.67 27.09 -32.41
C LEU A 241 38.40 27.93 -32.24
N PHE A 242 38.55 29.23 -31.95
CA PHE A 242 37.46 30.10 -31.53
C PHE A 242 37.20 31.24 -32.51
N ASN A 243 35.97 31.77 -32.47
CA ASN A 243 35.52 32.96 -33.21
C ASN A 243 35.84 32.85 -34.72
N ASN A 244 35.26 31.86 -35.40
CA ASN A 244 35.53 31.52 -36.80
C ASN A 244 37.02 31.24 -37.08
N GLU A 245 37.67 30.45 -36.21
CA GLU A 245 39.07 30.05 -36.35
C GLU A 245 40.07 31.23 -36.35
N THR A 246 39.70 32.35 -35.71
CA THR A 246 40.55 33.56 -35.64
C THR A 246 41.20 33.79 -34.27
N ALA A 247 40.77 33.05 -33.24
CA ALA A 247 41.24 33.23 -31.87
C ALA A 247 41.69 31.91 -31.23
N ALA A 248 42.80 31.98 -30.47
CA ALA A 248 43.26 30.92 -29.57
C ALA A 248 42.65 31.09 -28.17
N PHE A 249 42.70 30.03 -27.37
CA PHE A 249 42.23 30.08 -25.98
C PHE A 249 43.06 31.05 -25.13
N THR A 250 42.38 31.87 -24.31
CA THR A 250 43.00 32.73 -23.31
C THR A 250 42.47 32.39 -21.90
N PRO A 251 43.35 32.27 -20.88
CA PRO A 251 42.91 32.05 -19.50
C PRO A 251 41.87 33.09 -19.04
N ASN A 252 40.89 32.64 -18.27
CA ASN A 252 39.73 33.39 -17.76
C ASN A 252 38.72 33.88 -18.82
N ALA A 253 38.91 33.54 -20.10
CA ALA A 253 37.92 33.84 -21.12
C ALA A 253 36.61 33.07 -20.90
N LYS A 254 35.48 33.73 -21.14
CA LYS A 254 34.15 33.14 -21.20
C LYS A 254 33.98 32.36 -22.50
N VAL A 255 33.72 31.06 -22.39
CA VAL A 255 33.68 30.12 -23.52
C VAL A 255 32.26 29.65 -23.79
N LEU A 256 31.85 29.69 -25.05
CA LEU A 256 30.58 29.17 -25.53
C LEU A 256 30.78 28.01 -26.51
N PHE A 257 30.06 26.93 -26.30
CA PHE A 257 29.84 25.85 -27.26
C PHE A 257 28.37 25.87 -27.70
N GLU A 258 28.14 26.10 -28.99
CA GLU A 258 26.80 26.11 -29.61
C GLU A 258 26.78 25.30 -30.92
N PRO A 259 27.14 23.99 -30.88
CA PRO A 259 27.23 23.20 -32.10
C PRO A 259 25.85 22.75 -32.59
N LEU A 260 25.68 22.70 -33.92
CA LEU A 260 24.49 22.13 -34.57
C LEU A 260 24.61 20.62 -34.85
N SER A 261 25.81 20.05 -34.66
CA SER A 261 26.12 18.63 -34.83
C SER A 261 26.97 18.14 -33.67
N ASP A 262 27.07 16.83 -33.51
CA ASP A 262 27.85 16.26 -32.41
C ASP A 262 29.35 16.55 -32.54
N ILE A 263 29.98 17.01 -31.46
CA ILE A 263 31.41 17.28 -31.39
C ILE A 263 32.06 16.64 -30.16
N THR A 264 33.33 16.27 -30.32
CA THR A 264 34.21 15.86 -29.21
C THR A 264 35.31 16.89 -29.03
N VAL A 265 35.38 17.47 -27.83
CA VAL A 265 36.40 18.41 -27.40
C VAL A 265 37.39 17.65 -26.51
N THR A 266 38.60 17.45 -27.00
CA THR A 266 39.64 16.73 -26.27
C THR A 266 40.47 17.71 -25.44
N VAL A 267 40.48 17.54 -24.12
CA VAL A 267 41.24 18.34 -23.15
C VAL A 267 42.39 17.48 -22.63
N ASN A 268 43.62 17.79 -23.03
CA ASN A 268 44.82 17.02 -22.63
C ASN A 268 45.73 17.76 -21.63
N GLU A 269 45.45 19.04 -21.39
CA GLU A 269 46.16 19.88 -20.42
C GLU A 269 45.18 20.49 -19.41
N THR A 270 45.71 21.22 -18.43
CA THR A 270 44.86 21.99 -17.50
C THR A 270 44.54 23.35 -18.12
N LEU A 271 43.27 23.59 -18.38
CA LEU A 271 42.75 24.85 -18.94
C LEU A 271 41.98 25.60 -17.86
N THR A 272 42.15 26.92 -17.77
CA THR A 272 41.45 27.77 -16.79
C THR A 272 40.50 28.75 -17.48
N PRO A 273 39.39 28.27 -18.09
CA PRO A 273 38.38 29.18 -18.62
C PRO A 273 37.73 30.00 -17.49
N GLY A 274 37.10 31.11 -17.86
CA GLY A 274 36.12 31.79 -17.01
C GLY A 274 34.86 30.92 -16.95
N ASP A 275 33.73 31.43 -17.41
CA ASP A 275 32.53 30.59 -17.51
C ASP A 275 32.52 29.78 -18.81
N VAL A 276 32.11 28.52 -18.73
CA VAL A 276 31.86 27.66 -19.88
C VAL A 276 30.37 27.43 -20.00
N VAL A 277 29.80 27.74 -21.16
CA VAL A 277 28.40 27.49 -21.50
C VAL A 277 28.33 26.54 -22.68
N VAL A 278 27.48 25.52 -22.58
CA VAL A 278 27.13 24.60 -23.65
C VAL A 278 25.63 24.70 -23.89
N ARG A 279 25.21 25.03 -25.11
CA ARG A 279 23.80 25.14 -25.51
C ARG A 279 23.57 24.58 -26.92
N ASP A 280 22.35 24.75 -27.44
CA ASP A 280 21.83 24.20 -28.71
C ASP A 280 21.59 22.68 -28.76
N GLU A 281 21.39 22.15 -29.97
CA GLU A 281 20.92 20.78 -30.24
C GLU A 281 22.05 19.75 -30.33
N GLY A 282 23.25 20.14 -30.78
CA GLY A 282 24.38 19.21 -30.94
C GLY A 282 24.92 18.70 -29.60
N ASN A 283 25.35 17.44 -29.56
CA ASN A 283 25.99 16.88 -28.36
C ASN A 283 27.46 17.31 -28.27
N VAL A 284 27.92 17.66 -27.06
CA VAL A 284 29.31 17.99 -26.77
C VAL A 284 29.89 16.95 -25.82
N THR A 285 30.99 16.30 -26.21
CA THR A 285 31.75 15.44 -25.31
C THR A 285 33.06 16.10 -24.91
N LEU A 286 33.26 16.37 -23.62
CA LEU A 286 34.54 16.76 -23.04
C LEU A 286 35.30 15.50 -22.63
N ALA A 287 36.34 15.16 -23.39
CA ALA A 287 37.17 13.97 -23.20
C ALA A 287 38.66 14.33 -22.99
N GLY A 288 39.51 13.33 -22.81
CA GLY A 288 40.96 13.51 -22.67
C GLY A 288 41.47 13.34 -21.23
N THR A 289 42.78 13.55 -21.04
CA THR A 289 43.48 13.32 -19.77
C THR A 289 43.67 14.58 -18.92
N GLY A 290 43.32 15.75 -19.47
CA GLY A 290 43.46 17.05 -18.84
C GLY A 290 42.28 17.42 -17.93
N SER A 291 42.18 18.69 -17.57
CA SER A 291 41.12 19.19 -16.68
C SER A 291 40.76 20.65 -16.95
N LEU A 292 39.50 21.01 -16.71
CA LEU A 292 39.08 22.39 -16.53
C LEU A 292 39.31 22.81 -15.07
N ALA A 293 39.91 23.98 -14.87
CA ALA A 293 40.32 24.55 -13.59
C ALA A 293 39.87 26.02 -13.47
N GLY A 294 40.09 26.63 -12.30
CA GLY A 294 39.72 28.03 -12.02
C GLY A 294 38.39 28.17 -11.27
N THR A 295 37.90 29.40 -11.14
CA THR A 295 36.71 29.73 -10.35
C THR A 295 35.43 29.81 -11.16
N GLY A 296 35.52 29.72 -12.49
CA GLY A 296 34.37 29.85 -13.36
C GLY A 296 33.44 28.64 -13.36
N SER A 297 32.24 28.84 -13.88
CA SER A 297 31.16 27.86 -13.85
C SER A 297 31.08 27.02 -15.13
N LEU A 298 30.52 25.81 -15.03
CA LEU A 298 30.20 24.98 -16.19
C LEU A 298 28.67 24.83 -16.30
N ASN A 299 28.12 25.33 -17.40
CA ASN A 299 26.67 25.53 -17.56
C ASN A 299 26.16 24.80 -18.80
N LYS A 300 25.07 24.05 -18.63
CA LYS A 300 24.38 23.34 -19.70
C LYS A 300 22.97 23.88 -19.91
N GLY A 301 22.71 24.42 -21.09
CA GLY A 301 21.40 24.81 -21.63
C GLY A 301 21.10 24.10 -22.96
N GLY A 302 20.05 24.49 -23.68
CA GLY A 302 19.68 23.85 -24.96
C GLY A 302 19.25 22.39 -24.87
N ALA A 303 18.88 21.78 -26.00
CA ALA A 303 18.31 20.42 -26.05
C ALA A 303 19.35 19.29 -26.04
N GLY A 304 20.58 19.54 -26.50
CA GLY A 304 21.63 18.53 -26.66
C GLY A 304 22.16 17.93 -25.35
N THR A 305 23.15 17.06 -25.45
CA THR A 305 23.85 16.43 -24.31
C THR A 305 25.26 16.98 -24.14
N LEU A 306 25.62 17.40 -22.92
CA LEU A 306 27.01 17.62 -22.51
C LEU A 306 27.51 16.41 -21.76
N THR A 307 28.45 15.66 -22.34
CA THR A 307 29.11 14.50 -21.70
C THR A 307 30.47 14.91 -21.16
N VAL A 308 30.66 14.85 -19.85
CA VAL A 308 31.93 15.19 -19.17
C VAL A 308 32.61 13.92 -18.67
N GLN A 309 33.69 13.54 -19.37
CA GLN A 309 34.51 12.37 -19.04
C GLN A 309 35.76 12.74 -18.23
N THR A 310 36.17 14.00 -18.26
CA THR A 310 37.33 14.52 -17.52
C THR A 310 37.02 14.71 -16.03
N ALA A 311 38.04 14.51 -15.19
CA ALA A 311 37.96 14.87 -13.77
C ALA A 311 38.42 16.33 -13.62
N ASN A 312 37.45 17.23 -13.41
CA ASN A 312 37.70 18.67 -13.43
C ASN A 312 37.99 19.23 -12.03
N THR A 313 38.82 20.27 -11.97
CA THR A 313 39.31 20.91 -10.74
C THR A 313 38.76 22.32 -10.52
N TYR A 314 37.91 22.82 -11.42
CA TYR A 314 37.23 24.11 -11.22
C TYR A 314 36.41 24.11 -9.93
N THR A 315 36.33 25.26 -9.28
CA THR A 315 35.64 25.45 -8.01
C THR A 315 34.30 26.18 -8.14
N GLY A 316 34.00 26.73 -9.31
CA GLY A 316 32.71 27.34 -9.62
C GLY A 316 31.57 26.32 -9.74
N ALA A 317 30.34 26.83 -9.90
CA ALA A 317 29.14 26.00 -9.93
C ALA A 317 29.04 25.15 -11.21
N THR A 318 28.41 23.98 -11.09
CA THR A 318 27.90 23.22 -12.24
C THR A 318 26.39 23.42 -12.33
N VAL A 319 25.91 23.92 -13.47
CA VAL A 319 24.52 24.35 -13.66
C VAL A 319 23.90 23.58 -14.83
N LEU A 320 22.73 23.00 -14.60
CA LEU A 320 21.89 22.43 -15.65
C LEU A 320 20.58 23.21 -15.74
N SER A 321 20.32 23.80 -16.91
CA SER A 321 19.08 24.54 -17.23
C SER A 321 18.25 23.87 -18.32
N GLY A 322 18.79 22.89 -19.07
CA GLY A 322 18.07 22.17 -20.12
C GLY A 322 18.90 21.06 -20.78
N GLY A 323 18.22 20.16 -21.50
CA GLY A 323 18.86 19.01 -22.16
C GLY A 323 19.47 18.03 -21.16
N THR A 324 20.59 17.40 -21.50
CA THR A 324 21.24 16.39 -20.65
C THR A 324 22.67 16.80 -20.26
N TYR A 325 23.03 16.65 -18.98
CA TYR A 325 24.41 16.69 -18.50
C TYR A 325 24.80 15.27 -18.05
N ALA A 326 25.68 14.62 -18.82
CA ALA A 326 26.13 13.25 -18.58
C ALA A 326 27.53 13.22 -17.97
N PHE A 327 27.73 12.40 -16.93
CA PHE A 327 29.01 12.29 -16.21
C PHE A 327 29.19 10.91 -15.56
N SER A 328 30.43 10.46 -15.46
CA SER A 328 30.77 9.14 -14.92
C SER A 328 31.52 9.17 -13.59
N THR A 329 31.93 10.36 -13.13
CA THR A 329 32.64 10.54 -11.85
C THR A 329 31.89 11.53 -10.96
N LEU A 330 31.53 11.07 -9.75
CA LEU A 330 30.89 11.87 -8.71
C LEU A 330 31.61 11.61 -7.39
N LYS A 331 32.11 12.69 -6.77
CA LYS A 331 32.92 12.69 -5.54
C LYS A 331 32.37 13.72 -4.55
N ASP A 332 32.94 13.75 -3.35
CA ASP A 332 32.65 14.77 -2.35
C ASP A 332 32.98 16.19 -2.86
N GLY A 333 32.39 17.20 -2.22
CA GLY A 333 32.79 18.59 -2.39
C GLY A 333 34.28 18.77 -2.12
N GLY A 334 34.94 19.64 -2.90
CA GLY A 334 36.38 19.87 -2.83
C GLY A 334 37.24 18.84 -3.57
N VAL A 335 36.65 17.74 -4.06
CA VAL A 335 37.37 16.66 -4.76
C VAL A 335 37.05 16.70 -6.26
N PRO A 336 38.06 16.60 -7.15
CA PRO A 336 37.85 16.63 -8.61
C PRO A 336 36.90 15.54 -9.12
N SER A 337 36.03 15.91 -10.06
CA SER A 337 35.00 15.03 -10.63
C SER A 337 34.41 15.60 -11.93
N GLY A 338 33.41 14.92 -12.50
CA GLY A 338 32.63 15.41 -13.63
C GLY A 338 31.79 16.66 -13.33
N LEU A 339 31.64 17.04 -12.06
CA LEU A 339 31.00 18.30 -11.63
C LEU A 339 32.01 19.27 -10.98
N GLY A 340 33.30 19.14 -11.29
CA GLY A 340 34.36 19.96 -10.72
C GLY A 340 34.77 19.55 -9.30
N ALA A 341 35.53 20.43 -8.65
CA ALA A 341 36.03 20.36 -7.28
C ALA A 341 35.43 21.47 -6.38
N SER A 342 34.25 22.00 -6.75
CA SER A 342 33.51 22.94 -5.91
C SER A 342 33.21 22.34 -4.53
N GLN A 343 33.09 23.20 -3.51
CA GLN A 343 32.71 22.77 -2.16
C GLN A 343 31.30 22.16 -2.13
N GLU A 344 30.96 21.45 -1.07
CA GLU A 344 29.76 20.61 -0.89
C GLU A 344 28.40 21.32 -0.90
N PHE A 345 28.38 22.65 -0.98
CA PHE A 345 27.20 23.48 -0.79
C PHE A 345 26.22 23.41 -1.98
N ALA A 346 24.93 23.54 -1.68
CA ALA A 346 23.85 23.43 -2.66
C ALA A 346 23.97 24.44 -3.82
N GLN A 347 24.54 25.62 -3.55
CA GLN A 347 24.77 26.67 -4.55
C GLN A 347 25.78 26.28 -5.64
N ASN A 348 26.53 25.18 -5.48
CA ASN A 348 27.51 24.73 -6.46
C ASN A 348 26.97 23.65 -7.41
N TRP A 349 25.81 23.06 -7.11
CA TRP A 349 25.17 22.07 -7.97
C TRP A 349 23.72 22.48 -8.22
N ILE A 350 23.49 23.16 -9.35
CA ILE A 350 22.25 23.90 -9.62
C ILE A 350 21.40 23.18 -10.67
N TRP A 351 20.14 22.90 -10.33
CA TRP A 351 19.19 22.11 -11.11
C TRP A 351 18.00 23.00 -11.49
N LYS A 352 17.94 23.43 -12.74
CA LYS A 352 16.91 24.34 -13.29
C LYS A 352 16.08 23.68 -14.39
N GLY A 353 16.12 22.35 -14.51
CA GLY A 353 15.45 21.57 -15.55
C GLY A 353 16.39 20.53 -16.17
N GLY A 354 15.89 19.77 -17.14
CA GLY A 354 16.69 18.79 -17.89
C GLY A 354 17.01 17.51 -17.11
N THR A 355 18.04 16.79 -17.57
CA THR A 355 18.47 15.49 -17.03
C THR A 355 19.94 15.49 -16.62
N TRP A 356 20.21 15.18 -15.35
CA TRP A 356 21.52 14.73 -14.87
C TRP A 356 21.65 13.23 -15.13
N LEU A 357 22.49 12.83 -16.08
CA LEU A 357 22.72 11.43 -16.43
C LEU A 357 24.02 10.92 -15.80
N TYR A 358 23.90 10.13 -14.74
CA TYR A 358 25.05 9.48 -14.11
C TYR A 358 25.27 8.07 -14.67
N THR A 359 26.42 7.86 -15.32
CA THR A 359 26.81 6.58 -15.95
C THR A 359 27.92 5.85 -15.20
N GLY A 360 28.36 6.40 -14.07
CA GLY A 360 29.46 5.87 -13.26
C GLY A 360 29.10 4.67 -12.39
N PRO A 361 30.10 4.09 -11.68
CA PRO A 361 29.90 3.02 -10.72
C PRO A 361 29.25 3.53 -9.42
N THR A 362 28.96 2.61 -8.49
CA THR A 362 28.53 2.94 -7.12
C THR A 362 29.48 3.94 -6.45
N THR A 363 28.93 4.97 -5.82
CA THR A 363 29.69 6.05 -5.20
C THR A 363 28.93 6.68 -4.03
N THR A 364 29.63 7.49 -3.26
CA THR A 364 29.08 8.33 -2.18
C THR A 364 29.52 9.77 -2.42
N THR A 365 28.68 10.73 -2.07
CA THR A 365 29.05 12.15 -2.07
C THR A 365 28.32 12.92 -0.97
N ASN A 366 29.00 13.90 -0.35
CA ASN A 366 28.44 14.87 0.58
C ASN A 366 27.86 16.12 -0.10
N ARG A 367 27.90 16.21 -1.43
CA ARG A 367 27.39 17.37 -2.17
C ARG A 367 25.89 17.54 -1.98
N SER A 368 25.50 18.76 -1.67
CA SER A 368 24.13 19.24 -1.69
C SER A 368 23.81 19.85 -3.07
N ALA A 369 22.53 19.97 -3.42
CA ALA A 369 22.11 20.56 -4.68
C ALA A 369 20.89 21.46 -4.52
N LYS A 370 20.82 22.52 -5.34
CA LYS A 370 19.68 23.45 -5.41
C LYS A 370 18.76 23.11 -6.58
N VAL A 371 17.54 22.68 -6.28
CA VAL A 371 16.50 22.27 -7.24
C VAL A 371 15.50 23.41 -7.46
N TYR A 372 15.77 24.27 -8.44
CA TYR A 372 14.90 25.39 -8.79
C TYR A 372 13.68 24.98 -9.61
N ALA A 373 13.82 23.98 -10.48
CA ALA A 373 12.74 23.48 -11.32
C ALA A 373 12.75 21.95 -11.39
N ASP A 374 11.66 21.37 -11.88
CA ASP A 374 11.52 19.93 -12.08
C ASP A 374 12.69 19.39 -12.90
N THR A 375 13.51 18.55 -12.27
CA THR A 375 14.77 18.08 -12.87
C THR A 375 14.90 16.58 -12.67
N GLU A 376 15.34 15.88 -13.73
CA GLU A 376 15.59 14.45 -13.70
C GLU A 376 17.02 14.14 -13.25
N LEU A 377 17.15 13.21 -12.30
CA LEU A 377 18.37 12.47 -12.02
C LEU A 377 18.21 11.06 -12.57
N ASN A 378 18.96 10.75 -13.62
CA ASN A 378 18.95 9.44 -14.27
C ASN A 378 20.18 8.64 -13.87
N LEU A 379 19.97 7.55 -13.13
CA LEU A 379 21.03 6.61 -12.75
C LEU A 379 21.03 5.43 -13.72
N ALA A 380 21.89 5.49 -14.74
CA ALA A 380 21.77 4.65 -15.92
C ALA A 380 21.88 3.14 -15.63
N ASN A 381 22.77 2.75 -14.72
CA ASN A 381 23.17 1.36 -14.51
C ASN A 381 22.44 0.72 -13.32
N SER A 382 21.87 -0.48 -13.51
CA SER A 382 21.13 -1.22 -12.47
C SER A 382 21.96 -1.61 -11.24
N GLY A 383 23.28 -1.79 -11.39
CA GLY A 383 24.20 -2.08 -10.29
C GLY A 383 24.76 -0.86 -9.57
N THR A 384 24.42 0.36 -10.01
CA THR A 384 24.95 1.60 -9.45
C THR A 384 24.06 2.10 -8.31
N THR A 385 24.69 2.32 -7.15
CA THR A 385 24.10 3.08 -6.04
C THR A 385 24.84 4.40 -5.86
N VAL A 386 24.11 5.51 -5.90
CA VAL A 386 24.63 6.83 -5.49
C VAL A 386 24.13 7.11 -4.08
N THR A 387 25.04 7.16 -3.11
CA THR A 387 24.72 7.56 -1.73
C THR A 387 24.91 9.06 -1.56
N LEU A 388 23.82 9.80 -1.34
CA LEU A 388 23.83 11.24 -1.10
C LEU A 388 23.79 11.53 0.40
N ASN A 389 24.88 12.08 0.94
CA ASN A 389 24.94 12.60 2.30
C ASN A 389 24.59 14.09 2.37
N GLY A 390 24.70 14.81 1.25
CA GLY A 390 24.26 16.19 1.12
C GLY A 390 22.76 16.29 0.87
N ARG A 391 22.22 17.50 1.00
CA ARG A 391 20.78 17.76 0.91
C ARG A 391 20.37 18.21 -0.48
N LEU A 392 19.28 17.66 -1.00
CA LEU A 392 18.59 18.16 -2.19
C LEU A 392 17.49 19.14 -1.75
N GLU A 393 17.54 20.39 -2.20
CA GLU A 393 16.65 21.43 -1.71
C GLU A 393 16.22 22.46 -2.75
N GLY A 394 15.00 22.98 -2.67
CA GLY A 394 14.51 24.02 -3.58
C GLY A 394 13.02 23.90 -3.89
N GLN A 395 12.55 24.56 -4.93
CA GLN A 395 11.13 24.62 -5.29
C GLN A 395 10.70 23.50 -6.26
N GLY A 396 11.62 22.99 -7.07
CA GLY A 396 11.31 22.00 -8.10
C GLY A 396 11.12 20.58 -7.57
N SER A 397 10.55 19.73 -8.42
CA SER A 397 10.41 18.30 -8.19
C SER A 397 11.74 17.57 -8.36
N LEU A 398 11.97 16.54 -7.55
CA LEU A 398 13.02 15.56 -7.79
C LEU A 398 12.43 14.42 -8.62
N ILE A 399 12.87 14.27 -9.87
CA ILE A 399 12.47 13.16 -10.73
C ILE A 399 13.62 12.15 -10.76
N LEU A 400 13.41 10.94 -10.23
CA LEU A 400 14.37 9.84 -10.34
C LEU A 400 14.00 8.95 -11.53
N ASN A 401 15.00 8.62 -12.35
CA ASN A 401 14.87 7.74 -13.50
C ASN A 401 16.09 6.83 -13.66
N GLY A 402 16.05 5.96 -14.67
CA GLY A 402 17.10 4.98 -14.95
C GLY A 402 16.84 3.65 -14.22
N GLN A 403 17.90 2.90 -13.94
CA GLN A 403 17.83 1.57 -13.33
C GLN A 403 18.54 1.49 -11.97
N GLY A 404 19.38 2.47 -11.65
CA GLY A 404 20.18 2.49 -10.42
C GLY A 404 19.41 2.89 -9.16
N THR A 405 20.14 2.98 -8.06
CA THR A 405 19.61 3.32 -6.73
C THR A 405 20.14 4.67 -6.24
N LEU A 406 19.24 5.57 -5.85
CA LEU A 406 19.58 6.75 -5.06
C LEU A 406 19.37 6.43 -3.57
N ASN A 407 20.46 6.29 -2.82
CA ASN A 407 20.43 6.11 -1.37
C ASN A 407 20.53 7.48 -0.71
N ASN A 408 19.38 8.08 -0.38
CA ASN A 408 19.34 9.42 0.19
C ASN A 408 19.44 9.37 1.72
N LYS A 409 20.45 10.06 2.28
CA LYS A 409 20.73 10.11 3.73
C LYS A 409 20.21 11.39 4.40
N GLN A 410 19.48 12.25 3.69
CA GLN A 410 18.89 13.48 4.22
C GLN A 410 17.39 13.57 3.90
N PRO A 411 16.55 14.18 4.75
CA PRO A 411 15.17 14.51 4.38
C PRO A 411 15.15 15.45 3.16
N LEU A 412 14.27 15.20 2.19
CA LEU A 412 14.20 16.06 1.00
C LEU A 412 13.80 17.48 1.40
N GLY A 413 14.50 18.45 0.81
CA GLY A 413 14.24 19.88 0.97
C GLY A 413 13.49 20.51 -0.19
N THR A 414 12.97 19.70 -1.10
CA THR A 414 12.24 20.12 -2.29
C THR A 414 10.77 20.39 -1.95
N ASP A 415 10.20 21.46 -2.48
CA ASP A 415 8.76 21.77 -2.38
C ASP A 415 7.94 21.07 -3.48
N GLY A 416 8.59 20.63 -4.56
CA GLY A 416 7.99 19.79 -5.59
C GLY A 416 7.93 18.31 -5.19
N PRO A 417 7.03 17.52 -5.80
CA PRO A 417 6.94 16.08 -5.57
C PRO A 417 8.26 15.32 -5.79
N LEU A 418 8.38 14.17 -5.11
CA LEU A 418 9.30 13.12 -5.50
C LEU A 418 8.61 12.25 -6.56
N VAL A 419 9.17 12.20 -7.76
CA VAL A 419 8.63 11.42 -8.89
C VAL A 419 9.58 10.29 -9.24
N LEU A 420 9.11 9.05 -9.24
CA LEU A 420 9.91 7.86 -9.56
C LEU A 420 9.47 7.27 -10.90
N ARG A 421 10.13 7.68 -12.00
CA ARG A 421 9.91 7.14 -13.36
C ARG A 421 10.65 5.82 -13.60
N GLY A 422 11.67 5.57 -12.80
CA GLY A 422 12.50 4.38 -12.84
C GLY A 422 13.41 4.32 -11.61
N GLY A 423 14.29 3.32 -11.57
CA GLY A 423 15.28 3.15 -10.51
C GLY A 423 14.68 2.91 -9.12
N THR A 424 15.52 3.04 -8.11
CA THR A 424 15.13 2.88 -6.70
C THR A 424 15.49 4.12 -5.90
N TYR A 425 14.51 4.75 -5.26
CA TYR A 425 14.73 5.71 -4.19
C TYR A 425 14.78 4.96 -2.86
N TYR A 426 15.97 4.91 -2.25
CA TYR A 426 16.25 4.12 -1.05
C TYR A 426 16.49 5.01 0.16
N VAL A 427 15.78 4.73 1.26
CA VAL A 427 15.89 5.41 2.55
C VAL A 427 16.28 4.40 3.64
N GLU A 428 17.28 4.73 4.45
CA GLU A 428 17.74 3.84 5.52
C GLU A 428 17.87 4.59 6.85
N GLY A 429 17.25 4.03 7.90
CA GLY A 429 17.26 4.57 9.26
C GLY A 429 15.91 5.16 9.68
N SER A 430 15.49 4.80 10.89
CA SER A 430 14.23 5.22 11.52
C SER A 430 13.97 6.73 11.47
N ALA A 431 14.97 7.56 11.79
CA ALA A 431 14.83 9.02 11.79
C ALA A 431 14.43 9.59 10.42
N LEU A 432 14.96 9.02 9.32
CA LEU A 432 14.60 9.44 7.96
C LEU A 432 13.22 8.93 7.57
N ILE A 433 12.88 7.70 7.94
CA ILE A 433 11.54 7.13 7.72
C ILE A 433 10.47 7.98 8.41
N ASP A 434 10.70 8.37 9.66
CA ASP A 434 9.77 9.17 10.46
C ASP A 434 9.62 10.61 9.95
N SER A 435 10.65 11.11 9.25
CA SER A 435 10.63 12.40 8.55
C SER A 435 9.78 12.37 7.26
N GLY A 436 9.33 11.19 6.83
CA GLY A 436 8.53 11.01 5.62
C GLY A 436 9.30 11.38 4.36
N LEU A 437 8.76 12.32 3.58
CA LEU A 437 9.41 12.87 2.38
C LEU A 437 10.08 14.23 2.65
N GLY A 438 10.30 14.62 3.91
CA GLY A 438 10.78 15.96 4.24
C GLY A 438 9.77 17.03 3.82
N ARG A 439 10.19 18.00 3.00
CA ARG A 439 9.32 19.06 2.46
C ARG A 439 8.50 18.63 1.23
N SER A 440 8.85 17.52 0.59
CA SER A 440 8.14 17.09 -0.62
C SER A 440 6.69 16.71 -0.29
N PRO A 441 5.69 17.24 -1.02
CA PRO A 441 4.29 17.14 -0.66
C PRO A 441 3.69 15.75 -0.92
N LYS A 442 4.25 14.99 -1.87
CA LYS A 442 3.77 13.65 -2.24
C LYS A 442 4.85 12.82 -2.92
N LEU A 443 4.61 11.52 -2.98
CA LEU A 443 5.35 10.56 -3.81
C LEU A 443 4.50 10.23 -5.05
N VAL A 444 5.07 10.42 -6.24
CA VAL A 444 4.50 9.97 -7.51
C VAL A 444 5.27 8.73 -7.98
N LEU A 445 4.57 7.61 -8.09
CA LEU A 445 5.08 6.33 -8.54
C LEU A 445 4.72 6.13 -10.02
N ALA A 446 5.72 6.30 -10.88
CA ALA A 446 5.60 6.38 -12.34
C ALA A 446 6.46 5.33 -13.07
N GLY A 447 6.76 4.19 -12.43
CA GLY A 447 7.61 3.12 -12.96
C GLY A 447 8.80 2.74 -12.07
N GLY A 448 9.09 3.54 -11.04
CA GLY A 448 10.20 3.31 -10.11
C GLY A 448 9.83 2.58 -8.82
N THR A 449 10.84 2.42 -7.96
CA THR A 449 10.72 1.76 -6.66
C THR A 449 11.01 2.74 -5.52
N TYR A 450 10.10 2.86 -4.56
CA TYR A 450 10.40 3.44 -3.25
C TYR A 450 10.71 2.32 -2.26
N LYS A 451 11.89 2.35 -1.65
CA LYS A 451 12.35 1.29 -0.75
C LYS A 451 12.90 1.85 0.54
N THR A 452 12.56 1.23 1.67
CA THR A 452 13.14 1.61 2.97
C THR A 452 13.71 0.43 3.74
N LYS A 453 14.68 0.70 4.62
CA LYS A 453 15.22 -0.27 5.58
C LYS A 453 15.45 0.41 6.93
N ASP A 454 15.02 -0.21 8.01
CA ASP A 454 15.42 0.16 9.36
C ASP A 454 16.46 -0.83 9.89
N ALA A 455 17.39 -0.35 10.71
CA ALA A 455 18.41 -1.16 11.37
C ALA A 455 17.89 -1.81 12.67
N ASP A 456 16.86 -1.23 13.28
CA ASP A 456 16.46 -1.54 14.66
C ASP A 456 15.16 -2.37 14.77
N ASP A 457 14.59 -2.85 13.66
CA ASP A 457 13.26 -3.51 13.61
C ASP A 457 12.15 -2.69 14.31
N ARG A 458 12.33 -1.37 14.42
CA ARG A 458 11.39 -0.45 15.05
C ARG A 458 10.11 -0.29 14.20
N TYR A 459 9.05 0.16 14.87
CA TYR A 459 7.75 0.33 14.27
C TYR A 459 7.68 1.63 13.45
N GLY A 460 7.90 1.56 12.14
CA GLY A 460 7.86 2.73 11.25
C GLY A 460 6.43 3.21 10.92
N ILE A 461 6.25 4.52 10.72
CA ILE A 461 4.98 5.13 10.29
C ILE A 461 5.17 5.92 8.99
N TYR A 462 4.55 5.47 7.90
CA TYR A 462 4.55 6.14 6.61
C TYR A 462 3.30 7.00 6.46
N ARG A 463 3.45 8.32 6.28
CA ARG A 463 2.36 9.30 6.31
C ARG A 463 2.53 10.43 5.29
N PHE A 464 2.49 10.08 4.01
CA PHE A 464 2.51 11.04 2.90
C PHE A 464 1.56 10.59 1.78
N PRO A 465 1.00 11.50 0.97
CA PRO A 465 0.22 11.11 -0.20
C PRO A 465 1.05 10.33 -1.21
N ILE A 466 0.45 9.30 -1.82
CA ILE A 466 1.01 8.53 -2.93
C ILE A 466 0.06 8.60 -4.12
N GLU A 467 0.61 8.92 -5.28
CA GLU A 467 -0.08 8.85 -6.57
C GLU A 467 0.60 7.80 -7.44
N VAL A 468 -0.18 6.86 -7.97
CA VAL A 468 0.32 5.79 -8.84
C VAL A 468 -0.12 6.08 -10.27
N GLU A 469 0.83 6.43 -11.14
CA GLU A 469 0.57 6.91 -12.49
C GLU A 469 -0.01 5.80 -13.38
N GLU A 470 -1.07 6.13 -14.14
CA GLU A 470 -1.74 5.20 -15.04
C GLU A 470 -0.78 4.59 -16.06
N GLY A 471 -0.97 3.30 -16.38
CA GLY A 471 -0.13 2.60 -17.36
C GLY A 471 1.27 2.23 -16.85
N THR A 472 1.63 2.58 -15.62
CA THR A 472 2.94 2.26 -15.03
C THR A 472 2.88 1.07 -14.07
N TYR A 473 4.05 0.46 -13.81
CA TYR A 473 4.25 -0.56 -12.80
C TYR A 473 5.31 -0.09 -11.81
N SER A 474 4.90 0.17 -10.57
CA SER A 474 5.77 0.73 -9.54
C SER A 474 5.79 -0.15 -8.29
N THR A 475 6.86 -0.04 -7.50
CA THR A 475 7.01 -0.85 -6.28
C THR A 475 7.12 0.05 -5.04
N PHE A 476 6.31 -0.26 -4.02
CA PHE A 476 6.40 0.37 -2.70
C PHE A 476 6.82 -0.68 -1.69
N TRP A 477 8.13 -0.71 -1.41
CA TRP A 477 8.77 -1.74 -0.57
C TRP A 477 9.27 -1.14 0.74
N VAL A 478 8.36 -1.07 1.70
CA VAL A 478 8.66 -0.50 3.01
C VAL A 478 9.30 -1.51 3.95
N HIS A 479 9.97 -0.99 4.98
CA HIS A 479 10.48 -1.81 6.07
C HIS A 479 9.30 -2.46 6.80
N ARG A 480 9.48 -3.72 7.21
CA ARG A 480 8.49 -4.55 7.90
C ARG A 480 8.04 -3.94 9.23
N ASN A 481 7.00 -4.53 9.84
CA ASN A 481 6.49 -4.13 11.16
C ASN A 481 6.12 -2.63 11.23
N CYS A 482 5.29 -2.16 10.30
CA CYS A 482 5.06 -0.72 10.11
C CYS A 482 3.58 -0.36 9.90
N SER A 483 3.22 0.90 10.08
CA SER A 483 1.93 1.46 9.63
C SER A 483 2.07 2.21 8.32
N ILE A 484 1.27 1.82 7.33
CA ILE A 484 1.11 2.51 6.05
C ILE A 484 -0.16 3.37 6.17
N ASN A 485 0.03 4.63 6.57
CA ASN A 485 -1.05 5.62 6.74
C ASN A 485 -1.22 6.51 5.50
N ASN A 486 -0.54 6.19 4.40
CA ASN A 486 -0.56 6.95 3.16
C ASN A 486 -1.96 7.01 2.55
N THR A 487 -2.37 8.20 2.10
CA THR A 487 -3.50 8.31 1.17
C THR A 487 -3.02 7.92 -0.21
N ILE A 488 -3.68 6.96 -0.86
CA ILE A 488 -3.26 6.41 -2.15
C ILE A 488 -4.31 6.70 -3.21
N SER A 489 -3.83 7.16 -4.37
CA SER A 489 -4.65 7.52 -5.53
C SER A 489 -3.99 7.09 -6.84
N GLY A 490 -4.73 7.19 -7.95
CA GLY A 490 -4.25 6.88 -9.29
C GLY A 490 -4.68 5.49 -9.78
N ALA A 491 -4.28 5.17 -11.01
CA ALA A 491 -4.78 4.03 -11.77
C ALA A 491 -3.69 3.03 -12.22
N GLY A 492 -2.42 3.29 -11.88
CA GLY A 492 -1.32 2.38 -12.22
C GLY A 492 -1.30 1.06 -11.43
N THR A 493 -0.27 0.26 -11.69
CA THR A 493 0.00 -0.96 -10.92
C THR A 493 0.99 -0.68 -9.80
N LEU A 494 0.61 -1.00 -8.56
CA LEU A 494 1.43 -0.86 -7.36
C LEU A 494 1.76 -2.23 -6.78
N GLU A 495 3.01 -2.67 -6.89
CA GLU A 495 3.49 -3.86 -6.19
C GLU A 495 3.89 -3.53 -4.75
N MET A 496 3.34 -4.32 -3.83
CA MET A 496 3.67 -4.29 -2.41
C MET A 496 4.25 -5.65 -2.01
N PRO A 497 5.58 -5.80 -2.01
CA PRO A 497 6.23 -6.99 -1.48
C PRO A 497 5.93 -7.13 0.02
N THR A 498 5.34 -8.26 0.41
CA THR A 498 4.91 -8.57 1.78
C THR A 498 5.71 -9.76 2.30
N SER A 499 6.30 -9.62 3.49
CA SER A 499 7.16 -10.64 4.09
C SER A 499 6.73 -10.99 5.51
N TRP A 500 7.52 -11.83 6.20
CA TRP A 500 7.21 -12.24 7.57
C TRP A 500 7.47 -11.05 8.52
N LEU A 501 6.40 -10.30 8.83
CA LEU A 501 6.16 -9.32 9.91
C LEU A 501 5.27 -8.16 9.40
N ARG A 502 4.28 -7.76 10.18
CA ARG A 502 3.05 -7.06 9.76
C ARG A 502 3.25 -5.65 9.19
N GLU A 503 2.83 -5.41 7.94
CA GLU A 503 2.51 -4.06 7.42
C GLU A 503 1.01 -3.75 7.61
N TYR A 504 0.69 -2.72 8.40
CA TYR A 504 -0.70 -2.33 8.68
C TYR A 504 -1.16 -1.25 7.68
N ILE A 505 -2.02 -1.63 6.73
CA ILE A 505 -2.59 -0.69 5.75
C ILE A 505 -3.73 0.07 6.41
N LYS A 506 -3.50 1.34 6.79
CA LYS A 506 -4.43 2.17 7.55
C LYS A 506 -4.91 3.41 6.80
N GLY A 507 -4.18 3.84 5.77
CA GLY A 507 -4.52 5.03 4.99
C GLY A 507 -5.78 4.87 4.13
N ASP A 508 -6.18 5.97 3.50
CA ASP A 508 -7.32 6.03 2.59
C ASP A 508 -6.92 5.56 1.18
N TRP A 509 -7.72 4.66 0.61
CA TRP A 509 -7.54 4.08 -0.73
C TRP A 509 -8.75 4.33 -1.64
N THR A 510 -9.70 5.16 -1.24
CA THR A 510 -10.91 5.44 -2.03
C THR A 510 -10.59 6.13 -3.36
N GLY A 511 -9.50 6.88 -3.44
CA GLY A 511 -9.01 7.52 -4.68
C GLY A 511 -8.19 6.61 -5.60
N PHE A 512 -7.93 5.35 -5.22
CA PHE A 512 -7.13 4.41 -6.01
C PHE A 512 -8.04 3.49 -6.85
N THR A 513 -7.85 3.50 -8.17
CA THR A 513 -8.63 2.72 -9.14
C THR A 513 -7.78 1.71 -9.92
N GLY A 514 -6.47 1.65 -9.64
CA GLY A 514 -5.53 0.78 -10.30
C GLY A 514 -5.48 -0.64 -9.74
N THR A 515 -4.35 -1.32 -9.93
CA THR A 515 -4.11 -2.66 -9.39
C THR A 515 -3.06 -2.64 -8.28
N VAL A 516 -3.39 -3.19 -7.12
CA VAL A 516 -2.40 -3.52 -6.08
C VAL A 516 -1.97 -4.96 -6.24
N VAL A 517 -0.70 -5.20 -6.51
CA VAL A 517 -0.10 -6.53 -6.48
C VAL A 517 0.38 -6.80 -5.07
N ALA A 518 -0.42 -7.54 -4.30
CA ALA A 518 -0.04 -8.05 -2.99
C ALA A 518 0.88 -9.26 -3.19
N ASN A 519 2.20 -9.06 -3.14
CA ASN A 519 3.18 -10.10 -3.47
C ASN A 519 3.77 -10.73 -2.22
N GLY A 520 3.40 -11.98 -1.92
CA GLY A 520 3.98 -12.75 -0.82
C GLY A 520 5.38 -13.26 -1.17
N ILE A 521 6.42 -12.69 -0.54
CA ILE A 521 7.83 -13.01 -0.79
C ILE A 521 8.52 -13.76 0.37
N GLY A 522 7.81 -13.98 1.48
CA GLY A 522 8.33 -14.64 2.69
C GLY A 522 7.82 -16.07 2.85
N SER A 523 8.12 -16.70 3.99
CA SER A 523 7.53 -18.01 4.36
C SER A 523 6.08 -17.89 4.84
N SER A 524 5.72 -16.74 5.40
CA SER A 524 4.36 -16.35 5.80
C SER A 524 4.19 -14.86 5.49
N SER A 525 3.29 -14.53 4.56
CA SER A 525 3.10 -13.16 4.05
C SER A 525 1.64 -12.75 4.21
N GLN A 526 1.39 -11.67 4.95
CA GLN A 526 0.05 -11.17 5.23
C GLN A 526 -0.11 -9.76 4.66
N PHE A 527 -1.00 -9.60 3.66
CA PHE A 527 -1.41 -8.29 3.18
C PHE A 527 -2.60 -7.83 4.04
N MET A 528 -2.31 -7.00 5.05
CA MET A 528 -3.23 -6.73 6.14
C MET A 528 -3.91 -5.37 6.03
N LEU A 529 -5.23 -5.39 5.82
CA LEU A 529 -6.09 -4.22 5.78
C LEU A 529 -6.54 -3.83 7.20
N ASN A 530 -6.33 -2.57 7.55
CA ASN A 530 -6.65 -1.96 8.84
C ASN A 530 -7.17 -0.52 8.70
N ASN A 531 -7.79 -0.19 7.58
CA ASN A 531 -8.29 1.15 7.27
C ASN A 531 -9.83 1.26 7.36
N GLY A 532 -10.51 0.23 7.85
CA GLY A 532 -11.97 0.20 8.00
C GLY A 532 -12.75 0.01 6.68
N THR A 533 -12.17 0.39 5.54
CA THR A 533 -12.86 0.46 4.25
C THR A 533 -12.36 -0.59 3.25
N GLY A 534 -11.09 -0.95 3.30
CA GLY A 534 -10.40 -1.75 2.28
C GLY A 534 -9.91 -0.90 1.11
N ILE A 535 -9.94 -1.48 -0.10
CA ILE A 535 -9.52 -0.84 -1.36
C ILE A 535 -10.73 -0.90 -2.31
N PRO A 536 -11.75 -0.04 -2.11
CA PRO A 536 -13.09 -0.25 -2.67
C PRO A 536 -13.18 -0.10 -4.19
N ASN A 537 -12.27 0.67 -4.81
CA ASN A 537 -12.30 0.97 -6.24
C ASN A 537 -11.12 0.35 -7.01
N GLY A 538 -10.12 -0.19 -6.31
CA GLY A 538 -8.95 -0.80 -6.90
C GLY A 538 -9.04 -2.33 -6.93
N VAL A 539 -8.29 -2.94 -7.85
CA VAL A 539 -8.15 -4.39 -7.95
C VAL A 539 -7.01 -4.86 -7.06
N VAL A 540 -7.25 -5.89 -6.24
CA VAL A 540 -6.17 -6.60 -5.55
C VAL A 540 -5.81 -7.85 -6.34
N TYR A 541 -4.55 -7.93 -6.79
CA TYR A 541 -3.96 -9.13 -7.35
C TYR A 541 -3.10 -9.82 -6.29
N ALA A 542 -3.56 -10.96 -5.77
CA ALA A 542 -2.81 -11.76 -4.83
C ALA A 542 -1.77 -12.63 -5.56
N LYS A 543 -0.49 -12.50 -5.20
CA LYS A 543 0.65 -13.21 -5.82
C LYS A 543 1.51 -13.91 -4.77
N GLY A 544 2.22 -14.95 -5.19
CA GLY A 544 3.10 -15.73 -4.31
C GLY A 544 2.30 -16.55 -3.31
N ASN A 545 2.62 -16.44 -2.02
CA ASN A 545 1.92 -17.14 -0.93
C ASN A 545 1.12 -16.20 -0.01
N VAL A 546 0.72 -15.04 -0.53
CA VAL A 546 0.10 -13.99 0.29
C VAL A 546 -1.26 -14.42 0.85
N GLN A 547 -1.51 -14.00 2.09
CA GLN A 547 -2.81 -14.04 2.75
C GLN A 547 -3.36 -12.61 2.84
N VAL A 548 -4.40 -12.30 2.07
CA VAL A 548 -5.17 -11.05 2.20
C VAL A 548 -6.08 -11.19 3.42
N ILE A 549 -5.93 -10.28 4.40
CA ILE A 549 -6.55 -10.42 5.71
C ILE A 549 -6.92 -9.07 6.33
N SER A 550 -7.89 -9.05 7.24
CA SER A 550 -8.24 -7.86 8.02
C SER A 550 -7.53 -7.83 9.37
N TRP A 551 -7.24 -6.66 9.91
CA TRP A 551 -6.86 -6.52 11.32
C TRP A 551 -8.05 -6.64 12.27
N ALA A 552 -9.21 -6.14 11.88
CA ALA A 552 -10.41 -6.12 12.71
C ALA A 552 -10.96 -7.55 12.91
N THR A 553 -11.61 -7.78 14.05
CA THR A 553 -12.27 -9.08 14.36
C THR A 553 -13.71 -9.14 13.86
N THR A 554 -14.36 -7.99 13.70
CA THR A 554 -15.69 -7.86 13.10
C THR A 554 -15.67 -6.64 12.19
N ALA A 555 -15.67 -6.87 10.88
CA ALA A 555 -15.70 -5.78 9.92
C ALA A 555 -16.19 -6.25 8.55
N THR A 556 -16.57 -5.26 7.75
CA THR A 556 -16.84 -5.42 6.33
C THR A 556 -15.74 -4.70 5.57
N MET A 557 -14.91 -5.45 4.84
CA MET A 557 -13.81 -4.92 4.03
C MET A 557 -14.19 -4.97 2.55
N ARG A 558 -13.93 -3.88 1.81
CA ARG A 558 -14.22 -3.80 0.38
C ARG A 558 -12.95 -4.02 -0.45
N LEU A 559 -13.07 -4.77 -1.53
CA LEU A 559 -12.09 -4.90 -2.59
C LEU A 559 -12.78 -4.56 -3.92
N GLY A 560 -12.27 -3.61 -4.67
CA GLY A 560 -12.83 -3.23 -5.97
C GLY A 560 -12.84 -4.41 -6.93
N GLY A 561 -11.72 -5.14 -6.99
CA GLY A 561 -11.62 -6.45 -7.62
C GLY A 561 -10.72 -7.37 -6.80
N LEU A 562 -10.86 -8.68 -6.99
CA LEU A 562 -9.95 -9.66 -6.40
C LEU A 562 -9.58 -10.73 -7.44
N SER A 563 -8.34 -10.64 -7.93
CA SER A 563 -7.67 -11.67 -8.71
C SER A 563 -6.53 -12.29 -7.91
N GLY A 564 -6.02 -13.43 -8.36
CA GLY A 564 -4.80 -13.98 -7.77
C GLY A 564 -4.45 -15.39 -8.17
N ASP A 565 -3.20 -15.74 -7.90
CA ASP A 565 -2.60 -17.02 -8.25
C ASP A 565 -3.03 -18.15 -7.30
N ALA A 566 -2.86 -19.40 -7.75
CA ALA A 566 -3.00 -20.55 -6.87
C ALA A 566 -1.93 -20.50 -5.77
N GLY A 567 -2.29 -20.89 -4.54
CA GLY A 567 -1.41 -20.79 -3.37
C GLY A 567 -1.58 -19.50 -2.55
N THR A 568 -2.44 -18.59 -3.00
CA THR A 568 -2.83 -17.38 -2.26
C THR A 568 -4.15 -17.55 -1.52
N PHE A 569 -4.44 -16.65 -0.59
CA PHE A 569 -5.60 -16.78 0.31
C PHE A 569 -6.33 -15.47 0.56
N LEU A 570 -7.66 -15.55 0.69
CA LEU A 570 -8.50 -14.54 1.32
C LEU A 570 -9.04 -15.10 2.64
N SER A 571 -8.69 -14.46 3.75
CA SER A 571 -8.92 -15.01 5.09
C SER A 571 -9.67 -14.03 6.01
N GLY A 572 -9.93 -14.45 7.24
CA GLY A 572 -10.67 -13.65 8.22
C GLY A 572 -9.84 -12.51 8.79
N THR A 573 -9.23 -12.75 9.95
CA THR A 573 -8.56 -11.69 10.74
C THR A 573 -7.17 -12.07 11.22
N SER A 574 -6.29 -11.07 11.35
CA SER A 574 -4.97 -11.23 11.96
C SER A 574 -5.03 -11.54 13.47
N LYS A 575 -6.20 -11.61 14.10
CA LYS A 575 -6.33 -11.86 15.54
C LYS A 575 -6.54 -13.34 15.85
N ASN A 576 -5.84 -13.86 16.85
CA ASN A 576 -5.98 -15.24 17.32
C ASN A 576 -7.30 -15.44 18.07
N THR A 577 -8.41 -15.51 17.34
CA THR A 577 -9.75 -15.69 17.90
C THR A 577 -10.59 -16.62 17.02
N THR A 578 -11.54 -17.31 17.63
CA THR A 578 -12.56 -18.13 16.96
C THR A 578 -13.89 -17.41 16.78
N SER A 579 -14.06 -16.23 17.42
CA SER A 579 -15.31 -15.46 17.38
C SER A 579 -15.38 -14.41 16.27
N ALA A 580 -14.33 -14.30 15.44
CA ALA A 580 -14.27 -13.30 14.39
C ALA A 580 -15.39 -13.49 13.35
N LYS A 581 -15.97 -12.38 12.89
CA LYS A 581 -17.03 -12.32 11.88
C LYS A 581 -16.63 -11.32 10.80
N MET A 582 -16.06 -11.83 9.72
CA MET A 582 -15.54 -11.01 8.62
C MET A 582 -16.44 -11.10 7.41
N THR A 583 -16.73 -9.96 6.79
CA THR A 583 -17.40 -9.89 5.50
C THR A 583 -16.48 -9.25 4.48
N TRP A 584 -16.23 -9.91 3.35
CA TRP A 584 -15.55 -9.33 2.20
C TRP A 584 -16.56 -8.95 1.14
N MET A 585 -16.62 -7.67 0.81
CA MET A 585 -17.37 -7.14 -0.32
C MET A 585 -16.42 -7.02 -1.52
N VAL A 586 -16.75 -7.65 -2.63
CA VAL A 586 -15.89 -7.70 -3.82
C VAL A 586 -16.66 -7.26 -5.06
N GLY A 587 -16.07 -6.38 -5.87
CA GLY A 587 -16.55 -6.03 -7.21
C GLY A 587 -16.82 -4.55 -7.48
N GLY A 588 -16.49 -3.65 -6.53
CA GLY A 588 -16.66 -2.20 -6.69
C GLY A 588 -15.91 -1.57 -7.88
N ALA A 589 -14.88 -2.23 -8.42
CA ALA A 589 -14.15 -1.78 -9.62
C ALA A 589 -14.89 -2.10 -10.93
N ASN A 590 -15.96 -2.92 -10.89
CA ASN A 590 -16.71 -3.39 -12.06
C ASN A 590 -15.87 -4.11 -13.13
N THR A 591 -14.76 -4.72 -12.73
CA THR A 591 -13.86 -5.50 -13.60
C THR A 591 -14.18 -6.99 -13.56
N ASP A 592 -13.78 -7.71 -14.63
CA ASP A 592 -13.83 -9.17 -14.67
C ASP A 592 -12.58 -9.78 -14.01
N GLU A 593 -12.77 -10.52 -12.92
CA GLU A 593 -11.69 -11.00 -12.05
C GLU A 593 -11.64 -12.52 -11.96
N THR A 594 -10.44 -13.09 -11.79
CA THR A 594 -10.25 -14.53 -11.55
C THR A 594 -9.35 -14.77 -10.35
N PHE A 595 -9.93 -15.33 -9.29
CA PHE A 595 -9.21 -15.72 -8.09
C PHE A 595 -8.98 -17.24 -8.07
N ARG A 596 -7.71 -17.64 -8.20
CA ARG A 596 -7.28 -19.04 -8.18
C ARG A 596 -6.86 -19.51 -6.79
N GLY A 597 -6.80 -18.59 -5.82
CA GLY A 597 -6.52 -18.88 -4.42
C GLY A 597 -7.69 -19.52 -3.68
N VAL A 598 -7.55 -19.61 -2.36
CA VAL A 598 -8.54 -20.21 -1.46
C VAL A 598 -9.14 -19.14 -0.55
N ILE A 599 -10.48 -19.06 -0.50
CA ILE A 599 -11.20 -18.29 0.51
C ILE A 599 -11.46 -19.20 1.71
N ASP A 600 -11.02 -18.79 2.91
CA ASP A 600 -11.13 -19.59 4.13
C ASP A 600 -11.55 -18.77 5.37
N ASN A 601 -11.62 -19.45 6.52
CA ASN A 601 -11.94 -18.84 7.82
C ASN A 601 -10.71 -18.59 8.69
N ARG A 602 -9.49 -18.79 8.18
CA ARG A 602 -8.30 -18.77 9.01
C ARG A 602 -8.10 -17.39 9.60
N CYS A 603 -7.68 -17.38 10.86
CA CYS A 603 -7.11 -16.22 11.49
C CYS A 603 -5.56 -16.28 11.44
N SER A 604 -4.85 -15.36 12.09
CA SER A 604 -3.38 -15.27 12.00
C SER A 604 -2.60 -16.50 12.47
N ALA A 605 -3.16 -17.35 13.32
CA ALA A 605 -2.47 -18.52 13.84
C ALA A 605 -3.28 -19.81 13.59
N SER A 606 -2.55 -20.92 13.47
CA SER A 606 -3.14 -22.24 13.33
C SER A 606 -4.11 -22.55 14.48
N GLY A 607 -5.21 -23.23 14.17
CA GLY A 607 -6.26 -23.58 15.14
C GLY A 607 -7.32 -22.49 15.36
N TYR A 608 -7.04 -21.23 15.02
CA TYR A 608 -8.01 -20.15 15.12
C TYR A 608 -8.76 -19.95 13.80
N ASN A 609 -10.06 -20.22 13.83
CA ASN A 609 -10.95 -20.06 12.68
C ASN A 609 -12.17 -19.24 13.09
N GLY A 610 -12.39 -18.12 12.42
CA GLY A 610 -13.59 -17.30 12.57
C GLY A 610 -14.70 -17.75 11.62
N THR A 611 -15.53 -16.79 11.21
CA THR A 611 -16.51 -16.93 10.14
C THR A 611 -16.24 -15.87 9.08
N THR A 612 -15.88 -16.31 7.88
CA THR A 612 -15.74 -15.43 6.71
C THR A 612 -17.00 -15.53 5.85
N SER A 613 -17.60 -14.39 5.52
CA SER A 613 -18.75 -14.25 4.63
C SER A 613 -18.36 -13.41 3.42
N ILE A 614 -19.04 -13.62 2.29
CA ILE A 614 -18.74 -13.00 1.01
C ILE A 614 -19.96 -12.23 0.50
N VAL A 615 -19.73 -11.04 -0.03
CA VAL A 615 -20.72 -10.25 -0.79
C VAL A 615 -20.09 -9.92 -2.14
N LYS A 616 -20.72 -10.36 -3.23
CA LYS A 616 -20.36 -9.96 -4.59
C LYS A 616 -21.25 -8.78 -5.01
N GLU A 617 -20.64 -7.68 -5.42
CA GLU A 617 -21.27 -6.46 -5.92
C GLU A 617 -20.67 -6.04 -7.27
N GLY A 618 -21.19 -4.97 -7.86
CA GLY A 618 -20.74 -4.47 -9.17
C GLY A 618 -21.09 -5.38 -10.36
N ASP A 619 -20.97 -4.84 -11.56
CA ASP A 619 -21.44 -5.46 -12.80
C ASP A 619 -20.50 -6.55 -13.33
N GLY A 620 -19.21 -6.45 -13.00
CA GLY A 620 -18.17 -7.38 -13.44
C GLY A 620 -18.37 -8.82 -12.96
N SER A 621 -17.71 -9.76 -13.63
CA SER A 621 -17.73 -11.18 -13.28
C SER A 621 -16.62 -11.52 -12.29
N TRP A 622 -16.90 -12.32 -11.28
CA TRP A 622 -15.88 -12.83 -10.37
C TRP A 622 -15.81 -14.35 -10.39
N ARG A 623 -14.68 -14.89 -10.86
CA ARG A 623 -14.46 -16.33 -11.06
C ARG A 623 -13.60 -16.94 -9.95
N LEU A 624 -14.17 -17.89 -9.25
CA LEU A 624 -13.53 -18.65 -8.18
C LEU A 624 -13.15 -20.05 -8.69
N THR A 625 -11.86 -20.32 -8.84
CA THR A 625 -11.38 -21.63 -9.33
C THR A 625 -10.74 -22.49 -8.25
N GLY A 626 -10.38 -21.91 -7.10
CA GLY A 626 -9.79 -22.66 -5.98
C GLY A 626 -10.82 -23.40 -5.11
N THR A 627 -10.30 -24.12 -4.11
CA THR A 627 -11.12 -24.86 -3.13
C THR A 627 -11.50 -23.95 -1.97
N ASN A 628 -12.68 -23.33 -2.03
CA ASN A 628 -13.16 -22.40 -1.01
C ASN A 628 -13.84 -23.13 0.14
N VAL A 629 -13.43 -22.82 1.38
CA VAL A 629 -13.79 -23.58 2.59
C VAL A 629 -14.45 -22.73 3.68
N TYR A 630 -14.79 -21.47 3.38
CA TYR A 630 -15.37 -20.56 4.36
C TYR A 630 -16.78 -20.98 4.80
N LYS A 631 -17.18 -20.62 6.03
CA LYS A 631 -18.43 -21.07 6.66
C LYS A 631 -19.55 -20.03 6.65
N GLY A 632 -19.20 -18.76 6.47
CA GLY A 632 -20.18 -17.67 6.42
C GLY A 632 -20.99 -17.65 5.14
N THR A 633 -21.96 -16.76 5.08
CA THR A 633 -22.90 -16.67 3.95
C THR A 633 -22.22 -16.13 2.70
N THR A 634 -22.80 -16.44 1.54
CA THR A 634 -22.46 -15.79 0.27
C THR A 634 -23.66 -15.03 -0.27
N GLN A 635 -23.52 -13.73 -0.49
CA GLN A 635 -24.55 -12.89 -1.07
C GLN A 635 -24.07 -12.40 -2.43
N VAL A 636 -24.81 -12.68 -3.50
CA VAL A 636 -24.53 -12.15 -4.84
C VAL A 636 -25.55 -11.05 -5.13
N ASN A 637 -25.15 -9.80 -4.93
CA ASN A 637 -26.02 -8.64 -5.08
C ASN A 637 -26.10 -8.12 -6.51
N ASN A 638 -25.00 -8.19 -7.26
CA ASN A 638 -24.94 -7.74 -8.66
C ASN A 638 -23.84 -8.46 -9.45
N GLY A 639 -23.92 -8.37 -10.78
CA GLY A 639 -22.97 -8.98 -11.72
C GLY A 639 -23.04 -10.51 -11.69
N THR A 640 -21.92 -11.15 -12.04
CA THR A 640 -21.85 -12.62 -12.12
C THR A 640 -20.84 -13.20 -11.12
N LEU A 641 -21.28 -14.14 -10.28
CA LEU A 641 -20.37 -15.01 -9.53
C LEU A 641 -20.21 -16.34 -10.30
N ILE A 642 -18.98 -16.69 -10.67
CA ILE A 642 -18.65 -17.90 -11.42
C ILE A 642 -17.88 -18.87 -10.51
N VAL A 643 -18.48 -20.02 -10.19
CA VAL A 643 -17.87 -21.03 -9.31
C VAL A 643 -17.39 -22.20 -10.15
N ASN A 644 -16.07 -22.25 -10.40
CA ASN A 644 -15.43 -23.34 -11.15
C ASN A 644 -14.67 -24.31 -10.24
N GLY A 645 -14.28 -23.87 -9.05
CA GLY A 645 -13.62 -24.70 -8.04
C GLY A 645 -14.59 -25.48 -7.15
N ALA A 646 -14.04 -26.11 -6.11
CA ALA A 646 -14.82 -26.78 -5.08
C ALA A 646 -15.16 -25.80 -3.95
N HIS A 647 -16.43 -25.44 -3.80
CA HIS A 647 -16.93 -24.63 -2.71
C HIS A 647 -17.47 -25.54 -1.59
N THR A 648 -16.60 -26.01 -0.71
CA THR A 648 -16.94 -26.98 0.34
C THR A 648 -17.49 -26.34 1.60
N GLY A 649 -17.43 -25.01 1.68
CA GLY A 649 -18.12 -24.22 2.70
C GLY A 649 -19.60 -24.54 2.83
N THR A 650 -20.10 -24.56 4.06
CA THR A 650 -21.49 -24.92 4.38
C THR A 650 -22.43 -23.72 4.49
N GLY A 651 -21.91 -22.50 4.36
CA GLY A 651 -22.71 -21.27 4.45
C GLY A 651 -23.71 -21.17 3.30
N ALA A 652 -24.90 -20.62 3.59
CA ALA A 652 -25.93 -20.43 2.59
C ALA A 652 -25.52 -19.38 1.55
N MET A 653 -25.90 -19.60 0.29
CA MET A 653 -25.73 -18.65 -0.81
C MET A 653 -27.08 -18.10 -1.26
N THR A 654 -27.17 -16.78 -1.40
CA THR A 654 -28.34 -16.09 -1.96
C THR A 654 -27.91 -15.26 -3.16
N VAL A 655 -28.62 -15.42 -4.29
CA VAL A 655 -28.43 -14.63 -5.51
C VAL A 655 -29.63 -13.70 -5.65
N ALA A 656 -29.35 -12.40 -5.63
CA ALA A 656 -30.36 -11.34 -5.71
C ALA A 656 -30.95 -11.19 -7.11
N GLU A 657 -32.09 -10.50 -7.20
CA GLU A 657 -32.71 -10.13 -8.47
C GLU A 657 -31.71 -9.38 -9.37
N GLY A 658 -31.64 -9.75 -10.65
CA GLY A 658 -30.69 -9.20 -11.62
C GLY A 658 -29.28 -9.82 -11.58
N ALA A 659 -28.88 -10.45 -10.48
CA ALA A 659 -27.56 -11.06 -10.35
C ALA A 659 -27.50 -12.46 -10.97
N THR A 660 -26.29 -12.91 -11.33
CA THR A 660 -26.05 -14.22 -11.96
C THR A 660 -25.15 -15.12 -11.12
N LEU A 661 -25.53 -16.38 -10.97
CA LEU A 661 -24.64 -17.47 -10.57
C LEU A 661 -24.33 -18.36 -11.78
N ALA A 662 -23.07 -18.70 -11.96
CA ALA A 662 -22.60 -19.54 -13.06
C ALA A 662 -21.45 -20.47 -12.62
N GLY A 663 -20.98 -21.33 -13.52
CA GLY A 663 -19.75 -22.10 -13.36
C GLY A 663 -19.90 -23.61 -13.56
N VAL A 664 -18.78 -24.31 -13.37
CA VAL A 664 -18.64 -25.77 -13.56
C VAL A 664 -18.26 -26.51 -12.28
N GLY A 665 -18.19 -25.80 -11.15
CA GLY A 665 -17.71 -26.31 -9.86
C GLY A 665 -18.78 -27.00 -9.03
N SER A 666 -18.55 -27.05 -7.71
CA SER A 666 -19.51 -27.65 -6.76
C SER A 666 -19.76 -26.78 -5.54
N LEU A 667 -21.00 -26.77 -5.04
CA LEU A 667 -21.48 -25.95 -3.92
C LEU A 667 -22.04 -26.84 -2.80
N THR A 668 -21.42 -26.82 -1.62
CA THR A 668 -21.87 -27.60 -0.45
C THR A 668 -22.97 -26.91 0.35
N GLY A 669 -22.93 -25.58 0.48
CA GLY A 669 -24.02 -24.83 1.10
C GLY A 669 -25.30 -24.81 0.26
N PRO A 670 -26.48 -24.61 0.88
CA PRO A 670 -27.73 -24.44 0.15
C PRO A 670 -27.72 -23.14 -0.66
N VAL A 671 -28.30 -23.17 -1.88
CA VAL A 671 -28.36 -22.03 -2.79
C VAL A 671 -29.80 -21.59 -3.01
N THR A 672 -30.06 -20.29 -2.90
CA THR A 672 -31.37 -19.67 -3.16
C THR A 672 -31.24 -18.54 -4.19
N LEU A 673 -32.07 -18.59 -5.23
CA LEU A 673 -32.24 -17.52 -6.20
C LEU A 673 -33.54 -16.77 -5.91
N VAL A 674 -33.47 -15.46 -5.69
CA VAL A 674 -34.64 -14.63 -5.33
C VAL A 674 -35.05 -13.70 -6.48
N GLY A 675 -36.34 -13.39 -6.60
CA GLY A 675 -36.84 -12.52 -7.67
C GLY A 675 -36.43 -13.00 -9.06
N GLU A 676 -36.08 -12.09 -9.95
CA GLU A 676 -35.55 -12.40 -11.30
C GLU A 676 -34.03 -12.56 -11.29
N ALA A 677 -33.53 -13.53 -10.51
CA ALA A 677 -32.12 -13.92 -10.50
C ALA A 677 -31.80 -14.94 -11.62
N TYR A 678 -30.55 -14.94 -12.07
CA TYR A 678 -30.08 -15.76 -13.18
C TYR A 678 -29.19 -16.91 -12.70
N LEU A 679 -29.46 -18.12 -13.18
CA LEU A 679 -28.58 -19.28 -13.03
C LEU A 679 -28.09 -19.73 -14.40
N LYS A 680 -26.78 -19.77 -14.63
CA LYS A 680 -26.20 -20.29 -15.88
C LYS A 680 -25.50 -21.63 -15.62
N ALA A 681 -25.92 -22.67 -16.34
CA ALA A 681 -25.22 -23.94 -16.34
C ALA A 681 -23.91 -23.79 -17.12
N GLY A 682 -22.77 -23.72 -16.41
CA GLY A 682 -21.44 -23.61 -17.01
C GLY A 682 -20.83 -22.21 -16.93
N ASP A 683 -19.64 -22.07 -17.50
CA ASP A 683 -18.87 -20.82 -17.60
C ASP A 683 -18.62 -20.53 -19.09
N THR A 684 -18.65 -19.27 -19.51
CA THR A 684 -18.41 -18.90 -20.91
C THR A 684 -16.97 -19.17 -21.37
N LEU A 685 -16.02 -19.29 -20.44
CA LEU A 685 -14.59 -19.54 -20.72
C LEU A 685 -14.17 -21.01 -20.58
N VAL A 686 -15.03 -21.88 -20.04
CA VAL A 686 -14.72 -23.29 -19.78
C VAL A 686 -15.78 -24.15 -20.48
N ASN A 687 -15.36 -25.23 -21.14
CA ASN A 687 -16.17 -26.18 -21.95
C ASN A 687 -17.53 -26.61 -21.32
N ASN A 688 -18.30 -27.40 -22.07
CA ASN A 688 -19.66 -27.88 -21.76
C ASN A 688 -19.82 -28.77 -20.51
N LEU A 689 -19.57 -28.21 -19.33
CA LEU A 689 -19.81 -28.76 -18.01
C LEU A 689 -20.79 -27.83 -17.28
N GLY A 690 -21.45 -28.31 -16.23
CA GLY A 690 -22.34 -27.47 -15.44
C GLY A 690 -22.12 -27.61 -13.94
N LEU A 691 -22.91 -26.86 -13.18
CA LEU A 691 -22.70 -26.61 -11.76
C LEU A 691 -23.31 -27.73 -10.89
N THR A 692 -22.62 -28.11 -9.81
CA THR A 692 -23.09 -29.14 -8.87
C THR A 692 -23.57 -28.53 -7.54
N PHE A 693 -24.82 -28.78 -7.17
CA PHE A 693 -25.45 -28.36 -5.92
C PHE A 693 -25.59 -29.52 -4.93
N LYS A 694 -24.72 -29.58 -3.94
CA LYS A 694 -24.76 -30.60 -2.89
C LYS A 694 -25.67 -30.21 -1.72
N GLY A 695 -25.70 -28.93 -1.36
CA GLY A 695 -26.53 -28.40 -0.25
C GLY A 695 -28.00 -28.17 -0.59
N GLY A 696 -28.36 -28.30 -1.88
CA GLY A 696 -29.69 -28.03 -2.40
C GLY A 696 -29.78 -26.72 -3.19
N LEU A 697 -30.87 -26.58 -3.93
CA LEU A 697 -31.15 -25.46 -4.83
C LEU A 697 -32.62 -25.04 -4.69
N THR A 698 -32.86 -23.75 -4.46
CA THR A 698 -34.20 -23.16 -4.45
C THR A 698 -34.26 -22.04 -5.47
N LEU A 699 -35.17 -22.18 -6.43
CA LEU A 699 -35.46 -21.22 -7.48
C LEU A 699 -36.79 -20.51 -7.17
N SER A 700 -36.79 -19.18 -7.26
CA SER A 700 -38.04 -18.40 -7.25
C SER A 700 -38.86 -18.67 -8.52
N ASP A 701 -40.14 -18.31 -8.48
CA ASP A 701 -41.07 -18.33 -9.61
C ASP A 701 -40.70 -17.36 -10.75
N ARG A 702 -39.80 -16.40 -10.50
CA ARG A 702 -39.29 -15.43 -11.47
C ARG A 702 -37.86 -15.65 -11.91
N SER A 703 -37.15 -16.61 -11.31
CA SER A 703 -35.75 -16.89 -11.69
C SER A 703 -35.65 -17.41 -13.13
N VAL A 704 -34.48 -17.25 -13.75
CA VAL A 704 -34.22 -17.76 -15.12
C VAL A 704 -32.99 -18.64 -15.11
N THR A 705 -33.16 -19.90 -15.52
CA THR A 705 -32.10 -20.90 -15.62
C THR A 705 -31.68 -21.08 -17.07
N PHE A 706 -30.45 -20.68 -17.41
CA PHE A 706 -29.88 -20.84 -18.74
C PHE A 706 -29.14 -22.17 -18.88
N VAL A 707 -29.46 -22.91 -19.93
CA VAL A 707 -28.80 -24.17 -20.28
C VAL A 707 -28.35 -24.15 -21.75
N PRO A 708 -27.04 -24.01 -22.01
CA PRO A 708 -26.47 -24.26 -23.33
C PRO A 708 -26.70 -25.67 -23.82
N LEU A 709 -27.24 -25.78 -25.04
CA LEU A 709 -27.38 -27.04 -25.78
C LEU A 709 -26.39 -27.08 -26.94
N GLN A 710 -25.86 -28.27 -27.22
CA GLN A 710 -24.94 -28.49 -28.32
C GLN A 710 -25.33 -29.73 -29.14
N LYS A 711 -25.46 -29.52 -30.43
CA LYS A 711 -25.68 -30.56 -31.44
C LYS A 711 -24.95 -30.17 -32.71
N THR A 712 -23.87 -30.89 -33.00
CA THR A 712 -22.97 -30.63 -34.13
C THR A 712 -22.96 -31.76 -35.17
N SER A 713 -23.68 -32.84 -34.89
CA SER A 713 -23.79 -34.02 -35.77
C SER A 713 -25.09 -34.77 -35.47
N PRO A 714 -25.50 -35.77 -36.29
CA PRO A 714 -26.69 -36.58 -36.03
C PRO A 714 -26.69 -37.26 -34.65
N THR A 715 -25.52 -37.69 -34.16
CA THR A 715 -25.35 -38.41 -32.90
C THR A 715 -24.99 -37.51 -31.71
N SER A 716 -24.51 -36.29 -31.94
CA SER A 716 -24.18 -35.32 -30.89
C SER A 716 -25.44 -34.82 -30.17
N ARG A 717 -25.45 -34.90 -28.84
CA ARG A 717 -26.57 -34.55 -27.95
C ARG A 717 -26.04 -34.07 -26.58
N LYS A 718 -25.24 -33.00 -26.58
CA LYS A 718 -24.61 -32.48 -25.36
C LYS A 718 -25.40 -31.30 -24.82
N ALA A 719 -25.38 -31.13 -23.51
CA ALA A 719 -25.89 -29.95 -22.85
C ALA A 719 -25.02 -29.66 -21.63
N ASN A 720 -24.97 -28.40 -21.23
CA ASN A 720 -24.48 -28.09 -19.89
C ASN A 720 -25.51 -28.62 -18.89
N LYS A 721 -25.04 -29.15 -17.77
CA LYS A 721 -25.87 -29.93 -16.85
C LYS A 721 -25.81 -29.39 -15.44
N LEU A 722 -26.95 -29.05 -14.85
CA LEU A 722 -27.03 -28.75 -13.42
C LEU A 722 -27.17 -30.06 -12.64
N THR A 723 -26.19 -30.40 -11.82
CA THR A 723 -26.24 -31.61 -10.99
C THR A 723 -26.71 -31.23 -9.61
N ILE A 724 -27.82 -31.78 -9.14
CA ILE A 724 -28.40 -31.50 -7.83
C ILE A 724 -28.38 -32.80 -7.03
N LEU A 725 -27.79 -32.76 -5.84
CA LEU A 725 -27.73 -33.90 -4.92
C LEU A 725 -28.54 -33.65 -3.63
N GLY A 726 -28.77 -32.36 -3.29
CA GLY A 726 -29.60 -31.96 -2.15
C GLY A 726 -31.08 -31.80 -2.51
N LYS A 727 -31.85 -31.12 -1.64
CA LYS A 727 -33.24 -30.74 -1.92
C LYS A 727 -33.29 -29.71 -3.06
N ALA A 728 -34.17 -29.92 -4.03
CA ALA A 728 -34.44 -29.00 -5.12
C ALA A 728 -35.88 -28.47 -5.05
N THR A 729 -36.03 -27.15 -5.11
CA THR A 729 -37.32 -26.48 -5.38
C THR A 729 -37.15 -25.73 -6.70
N LEU A 730 -37.77 -26.25 -7.77
CA LEU A 730 -37.71 -25.66 -9.11
C LEU A 730 -38.85 -24.66 -9.30
N GLY A 731 -38.55 -23.59 -10.04
CA GLY A 731 -39.46 -22.49 -10.35
C GLY A 731 -38.92 -21.69 -11.52
N GLY A 732 -39.68 -20.68 -11.98
CA GLY A 732 -39.18 -19.75 -12.98
C GLY A 732 -39.13 -20.31 -14.39
N THR A 733 -38.26 -19.72 -15.21
CA THR A 733 -38.13 -20.02 -16.64
C THR A 733 -36.87 -20.84 -16.92
N LEU A 734 -37.02 -21.94 -17.64
CA LEU A 734 -35.91 -22.69 -18.23
C LEU A 734 -35.59 -22.11 -19.61
N ARG A 735 -34.43 -21.49 -19.77
CA ARG A 735 -33.98 -20.90 -21.03
C ARG A 735 -32.88 -21.73 -21.68
N LEU A 736 -33.22 -22.38 -22.77
CA LEU A 736 -32.33 -23.21 -23.58
C LEU A 736 -31.60 -22.33 -24.59
N LEU A 737 -30.27 -22.32 -24.52
CA LEU A 737 -29.44 -21.57 -25.47
C LEU A 737 -29.08 -22.48 -26.64
N LEU A 738 -29.54 -22.11 -27.83
CA LEU A 738 -29.44 -22.94 -29.04
C LEU A 738 -28.24 -22.59 -29.93
N ASP A 739 -27.37 -21.67 -29.52
CA ASP A 739 -26.21 -21.23 -30.31
C ASP A 739 -25.24 -22.38 -30.65
N GLY A 740 -25.23 -23.45 -29.84
CA GLY A 740 -24.46 -24.67 -30.08
C GLY A 740 -25.15 -25.69 -31.00
N ILE A 741 -26.35 -25.41 -31.52
CA ILE A 741 -27.10 -26.28 -32.43
C ILE A 741 -26.75 -25.93 -33.88
N THR A 742 -25.78 -26.63 -34.44
CA THR A 742 -25.36 -26.51 -35.86
C THR A 742 -25.88 -27.65 -36.73
N TYR A 743 -26.42 -28.70 -36.11
CA TYR A 743 -27.20 -29.74 -36.77
C TYR A 743 -28.64 -29.73 -36.23
N PRO A 744 -29.68 -29.68 -37.08
CA PRO A 744 -31.06 -29.48 -36.65
C PRO A 744 -31.55 -30.47 -35.58
N LEU A 745 -32.39 -29.97 -34.66
CA LEU A 745 -33.13 -30.80 -33.72
C LEU A 745 -34.18 -31.62 -34.46
N GLN A 746 -34.37 -32.87 -34.04
CA GLN A 746 -35.30 -33.81 -34.64
C GLN A 746 -36.01 -34.61 -33.54
N LYS A 747 -37.17 -35.18 -33.87
CA LYS A 747 -37.89 -36.13 -33.01
C LYS A 747 -36.95 -37.19 -32.42
N GLY A 748 -37.08 -37.45 -31.13
CA GLY A 748 -36.29 -38.46 -30.41
C GLY A 748 -34.90 -37.98 -30.01
N ASN A 749 -34.52 -36.74 -30.35
CA ASN A 749 -33.39 -36.09 -29.69
C ASN A 749 -33.73 -35.87 -28.21
N TYR A 750 -32.70 -35.89 -27.36
CA TYR A 750 -32.83 -35.64 -25.94
C TYR A 750 -31.56 -34.99 -25.41
N PHE A 751 -31.69 -34.27 -24.30
CA PHE A 751 -30.59 -33.60 -23.60
C PHE A 751 -30.69 -33.87 -22.10
N ASP A 752 -29.60 -34.28 -21.49
CA ASP A 752 -29.50 -34.45 -20.03
C ASP A 752 -29.12 -33.10 -19.41
N ILE A 753 -30.11 -32.33 -18.98
CA ILE A 753 -29.92 -30.95 -18.51
C ILE A 753 -29.93 -30.84 -16.98
N LEU A 754 -30.54 -31.81 -16.28
CA LEU A 754 -30.43 -31.95 -14.82
C LEU A 754 -29.80 -33.30 -14.46
N GLY A 755 -29.08 -33.35 -13.35
CA GLY A 755 -28.65 -34.59 -12.69
C GLY A 755 -29.33 -34.69 -11.34
N LEU A 756 -30.21 -35.67 -11.16
CA LEU A 756 -31.11 -35.75 -9.99
C LEU A 756 -30.87 -36.99 -9.11
N THR A 757 -29.81 -37.76 -9.37
CA THR A 757 -29.51 -38.97 -8.60
C THR A 757 -29.31 -38.63 -7.13
N GLY A 758 -30.22 -39.11 -6.28
CA GLY A 758 -30.20 -38.87 -4.83
C GLY A 758 -30.85 -37.55 -4.38
N ALA A 759 -31.33 -36.70 -5.30
CA ALA A 759 -32.02 -35.47 -4.96
C ALA A 759 -33.50 -35.71 -4.61
N THR A 760 -34.06 -34.84 -3.77
CA THR A 760 -35.51 -34.71 -3.58
C THR A 760 -35.97 -33.47 -4.34
N VAL A 761 -36.78 -33.64 -5.38
CA VAL A 761 -37.23 -32.55 -6.26
C VAL A 761 -38.68 -32.20 -5.98
N SER A 762 -38.96 -30.90 -5.93
CA SER A 762 -40.31 -30.31 -5.84
C SER A 762 -40.41 -29.10 -6.75
N GLY A 763 -41.62 -28.69 -7.12
CA GLY A 763 -41.85 -27.61 -8.08
C GLY A 763 -41.52 -27.99 -9.53
N THR A 764 -41.77 -27.07 -10.46
CA THR A 764 -41.54 -27.22 -11.90
C THR A 764 -41.13 -25.88 -12.51
N PHE A 765 -40.54 -25.91 -13.71
CA PHE A 765 -40.34 -24.68 -14.48
C PHE A 765 -41.70 -24.22 -15.02
N ALA A 766 -42.04 -22.96 -14.81
CA ALA A 766 -43.29 -22.38 -15.28
C ALA A 766 -43.29 -22.20 -16.81
N ASN A 767 -42.12 -21.88 -17.39
CA ASN A 767 -41.96 -21.64 -18.81
C ASN A 767 -40.66 -22.28 -19.34
N VAL A 768 -40.65 -22.65 -20.63
CA VAL A 768 -39.45 -23.04 -21.38
C VAL A 768 -39.26 -22.07 -22.54
N VAL A 769 -38.04 -21.58 -22.73
CA VAL A 769 -37.69 -20.62 -23.79
C VAL A 769 -36.50 -21.15 -24.59
N PRO A 770 -36.56 -21.22 -25.94
CA PRO A 770 -37.74 -20.95 -26.76
C PRO A 770 -38.88 -21.94 -26.49
N GLU A 771 -40.13 -21.51 -26.76
CA GLU A 771 -41.33 -22.30 -26.49
C GLU A 771 -41.34 -23.63 -27.26
N THR A 772 -40.78 -23.64 -28.48
CA THR A 772 -40.58 -24.84 -29.29
C THR A 772 -39.10 -25.05 -29.63
N PRO A 773 -38.64 -26.31 -29.80
CA PRO A 773 -37.29 -26.62 -30.30
C PRO A 773 -37.07 -26.24 -31.77
N GLY A 774 -38.13 -26.05 -32.54
CA GLY A 774 -38.14 -25.83 -33.98
C GLY A 774 -39.53 -26.08 -34.57
N GLU A 775 -39.70 -25.80 -35.86
CA GLU A 775 -40.96 -26.01 -36.58
C GLU A 775 -41.45 -27.46 -36.48
N GLY A 776 -42.72 -27.66 -36.12
CA GLY A 776 -43.35 -28.98 -35.96
C GLY A 776 -42.82 -29.82 -34.79
N LEU A 777 -42.03 -29.24 -33.88
CA LEU A 777 -41.45 -29.91 -32.73
C LEU A 777 -41.92 -29.29 -31.41
N ILE A 778 -41.93 -30.09 -30.34
CA ILE A 778 -42.24 -29.65 -28.96
C ILE A 778 -41.19 -30.15 -27.97
N TRP A 779 -41.04 -29.42 -26.86
CA TRP A 779 -40.28 -29.86 -25.69
C TRP A 779 -41.12 -30.82 -24.82
N ASP A 780 -40.58 -31.99 -24.51
CA ASP A 780 -41.22 -33.00 -23.65
C ASP A 780 -40.48 -33.06 -22.30
N LEU A 781 -41.15 -32.53 -21.27
CA LEU A 781 -40.67 -32.37 -19.91
C LEU A 781 -40.99 -33.58 -19.00
N SER A 782 -41.70 -34.60 -19.51
CA SER A 782 -42.22 -35.72 -18.70
C SER A 782 -41.16 -36.47 -17.88
N GLN A 783 -39.91 -36.49 -18.36
CA GLN A 783 -38.77 -37.12 -17.70
C GLN A 783 -37.78 -36.13 -17.09
N LEU A 784 -38.02 -34.82 -17.22
CA LEU A 784 -37.10 -33.79 -16.74
C LEU A 784 -36.99 -33.83 -15.21
N TYR A 785 -38.11 -33.97 -14.50
CA TYR A 785 -38.14 -33.88 -13.04
C TYR A 785 -37.83 -35.21 -12.33
N SER A 786 -37.82 -36.33 -13.06
CA SER A 786 -37.51 -37.66 -12.52
C SER A 786 -36.11 -38.16 -12.90
N THR A 787 -35.69 -37.92 -14.14
CA THR A 787 -34.40 -38.40 -14.66
C THR A 787 -33.45 -37.26 -15.05
N GLY A 788 -33.96 -36.04 -15.18
CA GLY A 788 -33.19 -34.88 -15.63
C GLY A 788 -33.10 -34.71 -17.15
N ARG A 789 -33.84 -35.52 -17.91
CA ARG A 789 -33.79 -35.55 -19.37
C ARG A 789 -34.94 -34.78 -20.02
N LEU A 790 -34.58 -33.90 -20.94
CA LEU A 790 -35.48 -33.16 -21.82
C LEU A 790 -35.54 -33.83 -23.19
N TYR A 791 -36.73 -34.15 -23.70
CA TYR A 791 -36.91 -34.74 -25.02
C TYR A 791 -37.42 -33.73 -26.05
N VAL A 792 -37.07 -33.97 -27.32
CA VAL A 792 -37.65 -33.32 -28.50
C VAL A 792 -38.65 -34.29 -29.13
N ARG A 793 -39.90 -33.85 -29.29
CA ARG A 793 -41.00 -34.64 -29.85
C ARG A 793 -41.66 -33.90 -31.02
N GLU A 794 -42.47 -34.61 -31.80
CA GLU A 794 -43.32 -33.99 -32.82
C GLU A 794 -44.50 -33.26 -32.16
N GLU A 795 -44.97 -32.20 -32.80
CA GLU A 795 -46.19 -31.51 -32.43
C GLU A 795 -47.40 -32.46 -32.40
N GLY A 796 -48.24 -32.33 -31.38
CA GLY A 796 -49.34 -33.28 -31.11
C GLY A 796 -48.95 -34.55 -30.37
N TYR A 797 -47.67 -34.75 -30.02
CA TYR A 797 -47.26 -35.81 -29.11
C TYR A 797 -47.88 -35.62 -27.72
N VAL A 798 -48.81 -36.49 -27.36
CA VAL A 798 -49.38 -36.58 -26.01
C VAL A 798 -48.51 -37.55 -25.21
N GLY A 799 -47.45 -37.01 -24.62
CA GLY A 799 -46.61 -37.74 -23.68
C GLY A 799 -47.37 -38.11 -22.41
N LEU A 800 -46.91 -39.15 -21.74
CA LEU A 800 -47.43 -39.60 -20.46
C LEU A 800 -47.26 -38.48 -19.42
N ASN A 801 -48.36 -37.78 -19.12
CA ASN A 801 -48.39 -36.80 -18.05
C ASN A 801 -48.12 -37.51 -16.71
N ASN A 802 -46.94 -37.31 -16.15
CA ASN A 802 -46.70 -37.62 -14.75
C ASN A 802 -47.12 -36.41 -13.88
N SER A 803 -48.22 -36.63 -13.17
CA SER A 803 -48.53 -36.16 -11.83
C SER A 803 -48.65 -34.64 -11.56
N ILE A 804 -49.90 -34.20 -11.37
CA ILE A 804 -50.24 -33.28 -10.28
C ILE A 804 -50.79 -34.15 -9.14
N ASN A 805 -50.07 -34.20 -8.02
CA ASN A 805 -50.50 -34.63 -6.68
C ASN A 805 -51.60 -35.71 -6.55
N GLY A 806 -51.19 -36.96 -6.35
CA GLY A 806 -51.90 -37.91 -5.47
C GLY A 806 -53.22 -38.52 -5.97
N ALA A 807 -53.63 -38.32 -7.23
CA ALA A 807 -54.76 -39.03 -7.83
C ALA A 807 -54.29 -40.28 -8.62
N PRO A 808 -55.12 -41.33 -8.77
CA PRO A 808 -54.85 -42.40 -9.71
C PRO A 808 -54.72 -41.86 -11.14
N HIS A 809 -53.65 -42.22 -11.82
CA HIS A 809 -53.48 -41.97 -13.25
C HIS A 809 -53.18 -43.31 -13.93
N PHE A 810 -53.76 -43.55 -15.09
CA PHE A 810 -53.45 -44.70 -15.93
C PHE A 810 -53.00 -44.19 -17.30
N ILE A 811 -52.06 -44.91 -17.88
CA ILE A 811 -51.56 -44.65 -19.22
C ILE A 811 -52.46 -45.41 -20.17
N SER A 812 -53.09 -44.73 -21.12
CA SER A 812 -53.76 -45.38 -22.24
C SER A 812 -53.01 -45.07 -23.54
N THR A 813 -52.33 -46.07 -24.09
CA THR A 813 -51.72 -45.96 -25.42
C THR A 813 -52.51 -46.82 -26.40
N LEU A 814 -52.95 -46.22 -27.51
CA LEU A 814 -53.62 -46.92 -28.59
C LEU A 814 -52.60 -47.30 -29.66
N ALA A 815 -52.38 -48.60 -29.84
CA ALA A 815 -51.58 -49.14 -30.94
C ALA A 815 -52.25 -50.39 -31.50
N ASN A 816 -52.40 -50.50 -32.82
CA ASN A 816 -52.97 -51.67 -33.51
C ASN A 816 -54.33 -52.16 -32.95
N ASN A 817 -55.27 -51.24 -32.70
CA ASN A 817 -56.57 -51.51 -32.05
C ASN A 817 -56.50 -52.04 -30.61
N THR A 818 -55.33 -52.05 -29.98
CA THR A 818 -55.17 -52.43 -28.58
C THR A 818 -54.93 -51.20 -27.73
N LEU A 819 -55.72 -51.06 -26.68
CA LEU A 819 -55.55 -50.07 -25.62
C LEU A 819 -54.79 -50.73 -24.46
N THR A 820 -53.56 -50.31 -24.21
CA THR A 820 -52.79 -50.79 -23.04
C THR A 820 -53.10 -49.92 -21.84
N ILE A 821 -53.37 -50.54 -20.68
CA ILE A 821 -53.68 -49.86 -19.41
C ILE A 821 -52.72 -50.35 -18.34
N ASN A 822 -52.01 -49.40 -17.73
CA ASN A 822 -51.17 -49.66 -16.56
C ASN A 822 -51.80 -49.00 -15.34
N LEU A 823 -52.16 -49.81 -14.34
CA LEU A 823 -52.63 -49.32 -13.05
C LEU A 823 -51.46 -49.30 -12.06
N PRO A 824 -51.41 -48.33 -11.12
CA PRO A 824 -50.41 -48.36 -10.05
C PRO A 824 -50.55 -49.64 -9.20
N GLY A 825 -49.45 -50.14 -8.64
CA GLY A 825 -49.44 -51.37 -7.84
C GLY A 825 -50.36 -51.35 -6.61
N SER A 826 -50.84 -50.17 -6.21
CA SER A 826 -51.88 -49.96 -5.18
C SER A 826 -53.32 -50.25 -5.65
N MET A 827 -53.54 -50.56 -6.94
CA MET A 827 -54.86 -50.79 -7.54
C MET A 827 -54.88 -52.09 -8.36
N PRO A 828 -55.30 -53.24 -7.78
CA PRO A 828 -55.25 -54.53 -8.46
C PRO A 828 -56.32 -54.70 -9.56
N HIS A 829 -57.44 -53.97 -9.47
CA HIS A 829 -58.57 -54.02 -10.42
C HIS A 829 -59.23 -52.65 -10.62
N ALA A 830 -59.72 -52.37 -11.82
CA ALA A 830 -60.52 -51.18 -12.14
C ALA A 830 -61.49 -51.43 -13.30
N THR A 831 -62.61 -50.70 -13.32
CA THR A 831 -63.58 -50.75 -14.42
C THR A 831 -63.26 -49.67 -15.46
N LEU A 832 -62.92 -50.06 -16.69
CA LEU A 832 -62.81 -49.15 -17.83
C LEU A 832 -64.16 -49.01 -18.54
N SER A 833 -64.56 -47.78 -18.85
CA SER A 833 -65.65 -47.44 -19.76
C SER A 833 -65.15 -46.53 -20.88
N ILE A 834 -65.44 -46.84 -22.14
CA ILE A 834 -65.19 -45.95 -23.29
C ILE A 834 -66.52 -45.34 -23.70
N ILE A 835 -66.59 -44.02 -23.76
CA ILE A 835 -67.81 -43.25 -23.95
C ILE A 835 -67.64 -42.39 -25.20
N ASP A 836 -68.60 -42.40 -26.11
CA ASP A 836 -68.60 -41.47 -27.24
C ASP A 836 -68.97 -40.03 -26.80
N LEU A 837 -68.82 -39.06 -27.71
CA LEU A 837 -69.14 -37.66 -27.44
C LEU A 837 -70.64 -37.39 -27.22
N THR A 838 -71.52 -38.37 -27.48
CA THR A 838 -72.96 -38.28 -27.17
C THR A 838 -73.27 -38.78 -25.76
N GLY A 839 -72.26 -39.23 -25.02
CA GLY A 839 -72.40 -39.78 -23.67
C GLY A 839 -72.77 -41.26 -23.62
N ARG A 840 -72.79 -41.97 -24.77
CA ARG A 840 -73.08 -43.41 -24.81
C ARG A 840 -71.82 -44.24 -24.56
N LYS A 841 -71.92 -45.21 -23.65
CA LYS A 841 -70.86 -46.20 -23.39
C LYS A 841 -70.76 -47.17 -24.57
N GLN A 842 -69.61 -47.15 -25.22
CA GLN A 842 -69.26 -47.99 -26.37
C GLN A 842 -68.58 -49.29 -25.95
N LEU A 843 -67.85 -49.28 -24.84
CA LEU A 843 -67.19 -50.45 -24.27
C LEU A 843 -67.13 -50.32 -22.75
N THR A 844 -67.31 -51.42 -22.02
CA THR A 844 -67.05 -51.48 -20.57
C THR A 844 -66.41 -52.82 -20.23
N CYS A 845 -65.28 -52.82 -19.52
CA CYS A 845 -64.57 -54.03 -19.13
C CYS A 845 -63.76 -53.83 -17.83
N GLU A 846 -63.47 -54.93 -17.14
CA GLU A 846 -62.55 -54.95 -16.00
C GLU A 846 -61.10 -55.08 -16.47
N VAL A 847 -60.20 -54.34 -15.84
CA VAL A 847 -58.78 -54.31 -16.17
C VAL A 847 -57.92 -54.46 -14.92
N THR A 848 -56.80 -55.17 -15.05
CA THR A 848 -55.84 -55.45 -13.97
C THR A 848 -54.62 -54.54 -14.09
N THR A 849 -53.66 -54.67 -13.17
CA THR A 849 -52.45 -53.82 -13.06
C THR A 849 -51.68 -53.63 -14.37
N HIS A 850 -51.74 -54.59 -15.30
CA HIS A 850 -51.19 -54.49 -16.65
C HIS A 850 -52.16 -55.13 -17.66
N GLY A 851 -53.27 -54.46 -17.94
CA GLY A 851 -54.31 -54.93 -18.85
C GLY A 851 -54.11 -54.46 -20.29
N THR A 852 -54.52 -55.28 -21.26
CA THR A 852 -54.74 -54.82 -22.64
C THR A 852 -56.21 -55.02 -22.99
N VAL A 853 -56.79 -54.05 -23.68
CA VAL A 853 -58.20 -54.05 -24.09
C VAL A 853 -58.25 -53.92 -25.62
N ASP A 854 -58.86 -54.89 -26.29
CA ASP A 854 -59.15 -54.77 -27.72
C ASP A 854 -60.29 -53.77 -27.92
N VAL A 855 -60.00 -52.72 -28.68
CA VAL A 855 -60.94 -51.65 -29.03
C VAL A 855 -61.26 -51.65 -30.53
N SER A 856 -61.03 -52.76 -31.23
CA SER A 856 -61.38 -52.97 -32.64
C SER A 856 -62.84 -52.63 -32.96
N CYS A 857 -63.74 -52.80 -32.00
CA CYS A 857 -65.17 -52.48 -32.09
C CYS A 857 -65.48 -50.98 -32.26
N LEU A 858 -64.56 -50.08 -31.92
CA LEU A 858 -64.77 -48.63 -32.04
C LEU A 858 -64.55 -48.14 -33.47
N SER A 859 -65.39 -47.23 -33.95
CA SER A 859 -65.13 -46.49 -35.20
C SER A 859 -63.99 -45.47 -35.02
N LYS A 860 -63.46 -44.93 -36.13
CA LYS A 860 -62.54 -43.79 -36.07
C LYS A 860 -63.26 -42.59 -35.46
N GLY A 861 -62.62 -41.89 -34.51
CA GLY A 861 -63.25 -40.79 -33.80
C GLY A 861 -62.61 -40.47 -32.44
N ILE A 862 -63.21 -39.49 -31.76
CA ILE A 862 -62.81 -39.07 -30.41
C ILE A 862 -63.78 -39.71 -29.40
N TYR A 863 -63.21 -40.27 -28.35
CA TYR A 863 -63.92 -40.90 -27.24
C TYR A 863 -63.38 -40.37 -25.90
N LEU A 864 -64.12 -40.62 -24.83
CA LEU A 864 -63.68 -40.44 -23.45
C LEU A 864 -63.44 -41.81 -22.83
N THR A 865 -62.26 -42.05 -22.28
CA THR A 865 -61.93 -43.22 -21.47
C THR A 865 -62.14 -42.87 -20.01
N GLN A 866 -63.09 -43.54 -19.37
CA GLN A 866 -63.42 -43.35 -17.96
C GLN A 866 -63.03 -44.60 -17.18
N LEU A 867 -62.11 -44.47 -16.24
CA LEU A 867 -61.71 -45.55 -15.34
C LEU A 867 -62.26 -45.29 -13.95
N ALA A 868 -62.99 -46.26 -13.40
CA ALA A 868 -63.57 -46.19 -12.06
C ALA A 868 -62.94 -47.25 -11.14
N CYS A 869 -62.45 -46.83 -9.98
CA CYS A 869 -61.91 -47.71 -8.94
C CYS A 869 -62.13 -47.07 -7.56
N ASN A 870 -62.61 -47.84 -6.57
CA ASN A 870 -62.79 -47.41 -5.18
C ASN A 870 -63.53 -46.06 -5.01
N GLY A 871 -64.57 -45.82 -5.82
CA GLY A 871 -65.38 -44.59 -5.76
C GLY A 871 -64.73 -43.36 -6.42
N GLN A 872 -63.52 -43.47 -6.96
CA GLN A 872 -62.86 -42.43 -7.75
C GLN A 872 -63.01 -42.74 -9.24
N THR A 873 -63.17 -41.68 -10.04
CA THR A 873 -63.33 -41.78 -11.49
C THR A 873 -62.36 -40.84 -12.18
N VAL A 874 -61.57 -41.37 -13.11
CA VAL A 874 -60.60 -40.61 -13.93
C VAL A 874 -61.06 -40.68 -15.38
N THR A 875 -61.08 -39.54 -16.06
CA THR A 875 -61.51 -39.46 -17.46
C THR A 875 -60.42 -38.86 -18.33
N GLU A 876 -60.08 -39.54 -19.43
CA GLU A 876 -59.11 -39.08 -20.42
C GLU A 876 -59.72 -39.05 -21.82
N ARG A 877 -59.10 -38.28 -22.72
CA ARG A 877 -59.47 -38.25 -24.14
C ARG A 877 -58.75 -39.39 -24.87
N LEU A 878 -59.51 -40.21 -25.57
CA LEU A 878 -59.00 -41.23 -26.50
C LEU A 878 -59.28 -40.80 -27.94
N VAL A 879 -58.27 -40.88 -28.81
CA VAL A 879 -58.43 -40.63 -30.25
C VAL A 879 -58.10 -41.91 -31.01
N LYS A 880 -59.06 -42.42 -31.78
CA LYS A 880 -58.87 -43.57 -32.67
C LYS A 880 -58.78 -43.07 -34.12
N ASN A 881 -57.58 -43.17 -34.69
CA ASN A 881 -57.24 -42.68 -36.04
C ASN A 881 -57.60 -43.64 -37.16
#